data_AF-A0A8F2W3F2-F1
#
_entry.id   AF-A0A8F2W3F2-F1
#
_cell.length_a   1.000
_cell.length_b   1.000
_cell.length_c   1.000
_cell.angle_alpha   90.00
_cell.angle_beta   90.00
_cell.angle_gamma   90.00
#
_symmetry.space_group_name_H-M   'P 1'
#
loop_
_entity.id
_entity.type
_entity.pdbx_description
1 polymer ?
#
loop_
_entity_poly.entity_id
_entity_poly.type
_entity_poly.pdbx_seq_one_letter_code
_entity_poly.pdbx_strand_id
1 'polypeptide(L)'
;MGHSYDFKIALNHPNRQFRPGEAVTGNVVLKVEKSMTVKEIYVELSGELESCNYKYMHQYNYATKRHESRRISNTIKYDLFRYGVKVFPPPNIQQFGSAGDYTLAEGSYTYPFELEFPEGPVEARTYSQFEVGNSYMSTPLMFIPPQLASGSSGSTLMSLPPSFSMYTDDDNHAYVNYVVEATVDRKGFLKSDFGCRKALNFAPHLEQVMFSLGPLMDRNSFMNNFGMGNSTLRIEISKNKRREGKSFFKKVFSSRHLKVPFELVVEFKRSNAVQYPRGQTCRVLHQNDNLADVVNVRLYTPFSKDALQQILIGEVTKKGESANSLCRVVIKELAVSLAQDIRYQGVEEQRCRRDVRVGTKSYKHEFDFSDFEQVEYWGASLYQNVKQEHASFAESGKAYMLEIPPEMLSMPLNSVVQSFTAPNISCDVYLKLSMVLATTEETQNRTRIFLDTPIAFLPSRNANYTSMTVEPPAGPPPNTSSVPPSQPAGLAPAYDKDLCSDTLPSYTDLIPDNPPVPFGPGDKVIGNVELEVFKQMTVKEIVVSLSGNTESCNYKIETRYNPVTKRTETRAISEKIRYHLFDHTVKVFPPPNVQKMGCADDYTLLEGTYKYPFEVVFPSGSVEARMSSSFGTSNYARSLGSLSPFRVGGAGQALTKLPPSFNAHFEDRDYAWVHYTLDGKVGRKGFFKPDIVESTRLSYSPSLEEVVCSFGSLMQNGSFIDNVSRGNTRLKFKIEKDKRQEGRGFFRKMFSSRSVKVPFEAVVEFKQGNAVQYPQGQTSRVLHQGDILKDVIGVKILTIFSAEALKQILFFEQGEKKSNSKRMHRLVFKEMTLSIIQNITYQGIHTQTKSKQVLIGQRSLNSEFEFADFEVVEGQWSQTLINKVKQEHLHLTESNKAYMLELPQELLSIELTTEAQSFDAPNIQCDSVLKIDFVISTSEESPNSTTLSCQCPILLLPSRNRRTHDVLNPPRMPPTTVIEHTEEQLPSYNEVV
;
A
#
# COMPACT_ATOMS: atom_id res chain seq x y z
N MET A 1 -31.50 27.58 34.65
CA MET A 1 -32.65 26.66 34.90
C MET A 1 -32.05 25.30 35.22
N GLY A 2 -32.29 24.74 36.40
CA GLY A 2 -31.78 23.41 36.77
C GLY A 2 -32.62 22.30 36.15
N HIS A 3 -31.99 21.27 35.59
CA HIS A 3 -32.69 20.09 35.10
C HIS A 3 -33.30 19.33 36.29
N SER A 4 -34.51 18.78 36.14
CA SER A 4 -35.19 18.03 37.21
C SER A 4 -34.64 16.61 37.44
N TYR A 5 -33.42 16.35 36.96
CA TYR A 5 -32.77 15.04 36.95
C TYR A 5 -31.26 15.17 36.75
N ASP A 6 -30.52 14.15 37.19
CA ASP A 6 -29.10 13.90 36.87
C ASP A 6 -28.98 12.49 36.27
N PHE A 7 -28.33 12.37 35.11
CA PHE A 7 -28.27 11.13 34.33
C PHE A 7 -26.86 10.87 33.81
N LYS A 8 -26.30 9.70 34.16
CA LYS A 8 -24.92 9.35 33.80
C LYS A 8 -24.71 7.85 33.63
N ILE A 9 -23.72 7.51 32.80
CA ILE A 9 -23.15 6.17 32.70
C ILE A 9 -21.92 6.09 33.60
N ALA A 10 -21.91 5.13 34.52
CA ALA A 10 -20.79 4.77 35.38
C ALA A 10 -20.19 3.43 34.92
N LEU A 11 -19.11 3.48 34.14
CA LEU A 11 -18.37 2.30 33.69
C LEU A 11 -17.55 1.71 34.83
N ASN A 12 -17.47 0.39 34.90
CA ASN A 12 -16.62 -0.29 35.88
C ASN A 12 -15.13 -0.04 35.60
N HIS A 13 -14.76 0.07 34.31
CA HIS A 13 -13.38 0.31 33.86
C HIS A 13 -13.33 1.44 32.81
N PRO A 14 -13.42 2.71 33.21
CA PRO A 14 -13.59 3.84 32.28
C PRO A 14 -12.39 4.11 31.37
N ASN A 15 -11.18 3.68 31.75
CA ASN A 15 -9.94 3.91 31.00
C ASN A 15 -9.38 2.64 30.35
N ARG A 16 -10.12 1.51 30.41
CA ARG A 16 -9.68 0.25 29.80
C ARG A 16 -9.67 0.40 28.27
N GLN A 17 -8.66 -0.21 27.65
CA GLN A 17 -8.66 -0.47 26.22
C GLN A 17 -9.30 -1.83 25.99
N PHE A 18 -10.47 -1.83 25.36
CA PHE A 18 -11.26 -3.01 25.04
C PHE A 18 -10.70 -3.75 23.82
N ARG A 19 -11.01 -5.04 23.73
CA ARG A 19 -10.66 -5.94 22.64
C ARG A 19 -11.90 -6.66 22.09
N PRO A 20 -11.83 -7.27 20.89
CA PRO A 20 -12.88 -8.15 20.38
C PRO A 20 -13.36 -9.16 21.44
N GLY A 21 -14.67 -9.37 21.55
CA GLY A 21 -15.28 -10.27 22.55
C GLY A 21 -15.33 -9.73 23.99
N GLU A 22 -14.67 -8.61 24.33
CA GLU A 22 -14.71 -8.09 25.69
C GLU A 22 -16.03 -7.38 26.04
N ALA A 23 -16.55 -7.64 27.24
CA ALA A 23 -17.75 -7.02 27.77
C ALA A 23 -17.52 -5.61 28.33
N VAL A 24 -18.32 -4.66 27.86
CA VAL A 24 -18.48 -3.32 28.45
C VAL A 24 -19.53 -3.41 29.55
N THR A 25 -19.07 -3.31 30.81
CA THR A 25 -19.92 -3.40 31.99
C THR A 25 -20.01 -2.07 32.74
N GLY A 26 -21.19 -1.76 33.26
CA GLY A 26 -21.40 -0.55 34.04
C GLY A 26 -22.83 -0.40 34.55
N ASN A 27 -23.11 0.80 35.04
CA ASN A 27 -24.42 1.18 35.55
C ASN A 27 -24.90 2.48 34.93
N VAL A 28 -26.18 2.53 34.57
CA VAL A 28 -26.90 3.77 34.28
C VAL A 28 -27.48 4.30 35.58
N VAL A 29 -27.07 5.51 35.97
CA VAL A 29 -27.54 6.18 37.19
C VAL A 29 -28.48 7.31 36.79
N LEU A 30 -29.73 7.23 37.23
CA LEU A 30 -30.76 8.25 37.04
C LEU A 30 -31.21 8.77 38.41
N LYS A 31 -30.87 10.01 38.73
CA LYS A 31 -31.40 10.72 39.89
C LYS A 31 -32.57 11.58 39.44
N VAL A 32 -33.74 11.35 40.03
CA VAL A 32 -34.99 12.06 39.76
C VAL A 32 -35.24 13.05 40.89
N GLU A 33 -35.19 14.35 40.60
CA GLU A 33 -35.45 15.40 41.59
C GLU A 33 -36.93 15.73 41.72
N LYS A 34 -37.72 15.46 40.67
CA LYS A 34 -39.19 15.55 40.64
C LYS A 34 -39.75 14.38 39.87
N SER A 35 -40.83 13.78 40.35
CA SER A 35 -41.43 12.59 39.75
C SER A 35 -41.59 12.73 38.23
N MET A 36 -41.19 11.71 37.47
CA MET A 36 -41.21 11.74 36.01
C MET A 36 -41.75 10.45 35.42
N THR A 37 -42.42 10.55 34.27
CA THR A 37 -42.88 9.39 33.53
C THR A 37 -41.84 8.99 32.49
N VAL A 38 -41.41 7.73 32.53
CA VAL A 38 -40.42 7.10 31.67
C VAL A 38 -41.05 5.87 31.04
N LYS A 39 -40.86 5.69 29.74
CA LYS A 39 -41.33 4.51 29.01
C LYS A 39 -40.29 3.41 29.07
N GLU A 40 -39.05 3.73 28.72
CA GLU A 40 -37.94 2.79 28.76
C GLU A 40 -36.60 3.49 28.94
N ILE A 41 -35.62 2.74 29.45
CA ILE A 41 -34.21 3.13 29.44
C ILE A 41 -33.47 2.06 28.63
N TYR A 42 -32.79 2.49 27.59
CA TYR A 42 -32.07 1.63 26.66
C TYR A 42 -30.58 1.97 26.68
N VAL A 43 -29.72 0.96 26.66
CA VAL A 43 -28.26 1.13 26.57
C VAL A 43 -27.79 0.47 25.29
N GLU A 44 -27.09 1.23 24.46
CA GLU A 44 -26.60 0.82 23.15
C GLU A 44 -25.07 0.87 23.12
N LEU A 45 -24.45 -0.14 22.52
CA LEU A 45 -23.04 -0.16 22.15
C LEU A 45 -22.95 -0.05 20.62
N SER A 46 -22.17 0.90 20.13
CA SER A 46 -22.00 1.14 18.71
C SER A 46 -20.56 1.47 18.34
N GLY A 47 -20.19 1.09 17.13
CA GLY A 47 -18.95 1.48 16.47
C GLY A 47 -19.25 2.30 15.23
N GLU A 48 -18.59 3.44 15.10
CA GLU A 48 -18.71 4.33 13.93
C GLU A 48 -17.33 4.73 13.41
N LEU A 49 -17.23 4.80 12.08
CA LEU A 49 -16.07 5.25 11.34
C LEU A 49 -16.54 6.41 10.47
N GLU A 50 -15.95 7.59 10.62
CA GLU A 50 -16.39 8.79 9.89
C GLU A 50 -15.20 9.61 9.43
N SER A 51 -15.28 10.12 8.21
CA SER A 51 -14.35 11.09 7.66
C SER A 51 -15.11 12.21 6.97
N CYS A 52 -14.67 13.44 7.19
CA CYS A 52 -15.22 14.64 6.56
C CYS A 52 -14.07 15.57 6.17
N ASN A 53 -14.18 16.20 5.01
CA ASN A 53 -13.40 17.38 4.70
C ASN A 53 -14.20 18.33 3.81
N TYR A 54 -13.69 19.55 3.67
CA TYR A 54 -14.31 20.59 2.88
C TYR A 54 -13.35 21.26 1.90
N LYS A 55 -13.93 21.92 0.90
CA LYS A 55 -13.22 22.79 -0.03
C LYS A 55 -14.00 24.07 -0.27
N TYR A 56 -13.27 25.17 -0.48
CA TYR A 56 -13.86 26.41 -0.94
C TYR A 56 -13.94 26.42 -2.46
N MET A 57 -15.16 26.54 -2.98
CA MET A 57 -15.42 26.84 -4.38
C MET A 57 -15.65 28.34 -4.55
N HIS A 58 -14.80 28.98 -5.34
CA HIS A 58 -14.97 30.38 -5.70
C HIS A 58 -15.92 30.50 -6.88
N GLN A 59 -17.08 31.11 -6.66
CA GLN A 59 -18.07 31.37 -7.70
C GLN A 59 -18.46 32.83 -7.69
N TYR A 60 -18.57 33.43 -8.86
CA TYR A 60 -19.07 34.80 -8.96
C TYR A 60 -20.59 34.82 -8.90
N ASN A 61 -21.14 35.49 -7.89
CA ASN A 61 -22.58 35.68 -7.73
C ASN A 61 -23.04 36.88 -8.57
N TYR A 62 -23.93 36.60 -9.52
CA TYR A 62 -24.43 37.61 -10.45
C TYR A 62 -25.47 38.55 -9.87
N ALA A 63 -26.21 38.12 -8.83
CA ALA A 63 -27.20 38.97 -8.16
C ALA A 63 -26.51 40.04 -7.30
N THR A 64 -25.41 39.69 -6.63
CA THR A 64 -24.65 40.59 -5.76
C THR A 64 -23.45 41.25 -6.46
N LYS A 65 -23.11 40.80 -7.68
CA LYS A 65 -21.94 41.22 -8.47
C LYS A 65 -20.59 41.06 -7.73
N ARG A 66 -20.50 40.09 -6.82
CA ARG A 66 -19.29 39.84 -6.01
C ARG A 66 -18.76 38.43 -6.25
N HIS A 67 -17.45 38.27 -6.11
CA HIS A 67 -16.84 36.94 -5.98
C HIS A 67 -17.18 36.41 -4.59
N GLU A 68 -17.90 35.30 -4.55
CA GLU A 68 -18.31 34.65 -3.32
C GLU A 68 -17.57 33.31 -3.21
N SER A 69 -17.11 33.01 -1.99
CA SER A 69 -16.49 31.73 -1.67
C SER A 69 -17.55 30.85 -1.03
N ARG A 70 -17.84 29.69 -1.63
CA ARG A 70 -18.79 28.72 -1.11
C ARG A 70 -18.04 27.55 -0.51
N ARG A 71 -18.34 27.21 0.75
CA ARG A 71 -17.83 25.99 1.37
C ARG A 71 -18.68 24.80 0.94
N ILE A 72 -18.01 23.72 0.51
CA ILE A 72 -18.61 22.43 0.19
C ILE A 72 -17.94 21.40 1.08
N SER A 73 -18.72 20.61 1.82
CA SER A 73 -18.24 19.53 2.67
C SER A 73 -18.88 18.20 2.27
N ASN A 74 -18.15 17.11 2.50
CA ASN A 74 -18.66 15.77 2.29
C ASN A 74 -18.25 14.89 3.46
N THR A 75 -19.26 14.30 4.10
CA THR A 75 -19.09 13.36 5.22
C THR A 75 -19.34 11.95 4.70
N ILE A 76 -18.39 11.06 4.96
CA ILE A 76 -18.48 9.63 4.66
C ILE A 76 -18.47 8.91 6.00
N LYS A 77 -19.54 8.18 6.29
CA LYS A 77 -19.76 7.45 7.55
C LYS A 77 -19.95 5.96 7.26
N TYR A 78 -19.38 5.12 8.12
CA TYR A 78 -19.61 3.69 8.20
C TYR A 78 -20.09 3.35 9.60
N ASP A 79 -21.30 2.80 9.70
CA ASP A 79 -21.77 2.18 10.93
C ASP A 79 -21.20 0.76 10.97
N LEU A 80 -20.27 0.51 11.91
CA LEU A 80 -19.58 -0.78 12.04
C LEU A 80 -20.49 -1.83 12.67
N PHE A 81 -21.16 -1.45 13.76
CA PHE A 81 -22.17 -2.25 14.44
C PHE A 81 -23.00 -1.36 15.37
N ARG A 82 -24.19 -1.83 15.72
CA ARG A 82 -25.09 -1.18 16.68
C ARG A 82 -26.06 -2.21 17.28
N TYR A 83 -26.01 -2.41 18.59
CA TYR A 83 -26.98 -3.21 19.35
C TYR A 83 -27.03 -2.73 20.80
N GLY A 84 -28.09 -3.11 21.52
CA GLY A 84 -28.27 -2.66 22.87
C GLY A 84 -29.21 -3.53 23.68
N VAL A 85 -29.35 -3.16 24.95
CA VAL A 85 -30.18 -3.85 25.93
C VAL A 85 -31.10 -2.85 26.63
N LYS A 86 -32.35 -3.26 26.85
CA LYS A 86 -33.29 -2.50 27.65
C LYS A 86 -33.03 -2.77 29.13
N VAL A 87 -32.61 -1.74 29.87
CA VAL A 87 -32.31 -1.85 31.31
C VAL A 87 -33.50 -1.43 32.19
N PHE A 88 -34.47 -0.71 31.62
CA PHE A 88 -35.74 -0.39 32.26
C PHE A 88 -36.90 -0.44 31.24
N PRO A 89 -38.07 -1.01 31.60
CA PRO A 89 -38.38 -1.67 32.88
C PRO A 89 -37.59 -2.98 33.05
N PRO A 90 -37.12 -3.32 34.27
CA PRO A 90 -36.41 -4.57 34.53
C PRO A 90 -37.31 -5.79 34.22
N PRO A 91 -36.73 -6.99 33.93
CA PRO A 91 -37.49 -8.18 33.51
C PRO A 91 -38.64 -8.54 34.45
N ASN A 92 -38.43 -8.35 35.76
CA ASN A 92 -39.41 -8.64 36.80
C ASN A 92 -40.64 -7.73 36.78
N ILE A 93 -40.58 -6.58 36.10
CA ILE A 93 -41.72 -5.66 35.94
C ILE A 93 -42.42 -5.89 34.59
N GLN A 94 -41.68 -6.32 33.57
CA GLN A 94 -42.23 -6.67 32.25
C GLN A 94 -43.23 -7.84 32.32
N GLN A 95 -43.07 -8.76 33.29
CA GLN A 95 -43.92 -9.94 33.45
C GLN A 95 -45.31 -9.64 34.07
N PHE A 96 -45.50 -8.50 34.75
CA PHE A 96 -46.71 -8.21 35.52
C PHE A 96 -47.60 -7.10 34.95
N GLY A 97 -47.29 -6.55 33.77
CA GLY A 97 -48.22 -5.63 33.12
C GLY A 97 -47.71 -4.97 31.84
N SER A 98 -48.62 -4.84 30.87
CA SER A 98 -48.49 -4.11 29.61
C SER A 98 -48.54 -2.58 29.81
N ALA A 99 -48.01 -2.07 30.92
CA ALA A 99 -47.96 -0.63 31.15
C ALA A 99 -46.90 -0.05 30.21
N GLY A 100 -47.34 0.71 29.21
CA GLY A 100 -46.45 1.40 28.27
C GLY A 100 -45.70 2.60 28.88
N ASP A 101 -46.06 3.00 30.11
CA ASP A 101 -45.55 4.18 30.80
C ASP A 101 -45.37 3.89 32.31
N TYR A 102 -44.23 4.29 32.89
CA TYR A 102 -43.92 4.12 34.31
C TYR A 102 -43.60 5.48 34.96
N THR A 103 -44.20 5.78 36.11
CA THR A 103 -43.86 7.00 36.87
C THR A 103 -42.81 6.69 37.92
N LEU A 104 -41.60 7.23 37.73
CA LEU A 104 -40.52 7.20 38.70
C LEU A 104 -40.74 8.31 39.73
N ALA A 105 -40.67 7.94 41.01
CA ALA A 105 -40.72 8.87 42.14
C ALA A 105 -39.38 9.63 42.29
N GLU A 106 -39.36 10.61 43.19
CA GLU A 106 -38.12 11.28 43.56
C GLU A 106 -37.16 10.28 44.23
N GLY A 107 -35.91 10.23 43.77
CA GLY A 107 -34.96 9.22 44.22
C GLY A 107 -33.81 8.98 43.26
N SER A 108 -32.94 8.03 43.59
CA SER A 108 -31.81 7.62 42.75
C SER A 108 -31.99 6.17 42.31
N TYR A 109 -32.02 5.97 41.00
CA TYR A 109 -32.19 4.67 40.36
C TYR A 109 -30.89 4.26 39.67
N THR A 110 -30.54 2.99 39.76
CA THR A 110 -29.32 2.43 39.17
C THR A 110 -29.68 1.17 38.39
N TYR A 111 -29.27 1.12 37.12
CA TYR A 111 -29.59 0.01 36.22
C TYR A 111 -28.29 -0.56 35.63
N PRO A 112 -27.92 -1.82 35.94
CA PRO A 112 -26.72 -2.44 35.40
C PRO A 112 -26.91 -2.78 33.92
N PHE A 113 -25.80 -2.78 33.16
CA PHE A 113 -25.76 -3.26 31.78
C PHE A 113 -24.46 -3.99 31.48
N GLU A 114 -24.51 -4.85 30.47
CA GLU A 114 -23.40 -5.61 29.92
C GLU A 114 -23.61 -5.76 28.40
N LEU A 115 -22.63 -5.32 27.61
CA LEU A 115 -22.65 -5.37 26.15
C LEU A 115 -21.24 -5.75 25.64
N GLU A 116 -21.12 -6.79 24.84
CA GLU A 116 -19.83 -7.35 24.40
C GLU A 116 -19.43 -6.86 23.02
N PHE A 117 -18.18 -6.48 22.79
CA PHE A 117 -17.69 -6.17 21.44
C PHE A 117 -17.78 -7.39 20.50
N PRO A 118 -18.12 -7.22 19.21
CA PRO A 118 -18.07 -8.32 18.24
C PRO A 118 -16.69 -8.99 18.17
N GLU A 119 -16.66 -10.31 18.16
CA GLU A 119 -15.42 -11.11 18.11
C GLU A 119 -14.91 -11.29 16.66
N GLY A 120 -15.83 -11.40 15.70
CA GLY A 120 -15.53 -11.64 14.28
C GLY A 120 -15.68 -10.41 13.37
N PRO A 121 -15.51 -10.59 12.05
CA PRO A 121 -15.73 -9.54 11.06
C PRO A 121 -17.15 -8.98 11.14
N VAL A 122 -17.28 -7.67 11.04
CA VAL A 122 -18.57 -6.97 11.05
C VAL A 122 -18.92 -6.42 9.68
N GLU A 123 -20.22 -6.36 9.39
CA GLU A 123 -20.75 -5.75 8.18
C GLU A 123 -20.83 -4.22 8.36
N ALA A 124 -19.82 -3.49 7.90
CA ALA A 124 -19.80 -2.03 7.98
C ALA A 124 -20.70 -1.41 6.90
N ARG A 125 -21.74 -0.67 7.32
CA ARG A 125 -22.72 -0.05 6.41
C ARG A 125 -22.36 1.39 6.11
N THR A 126 -22.21 1.73 4.83
CA THR A 126 -21.85 3.10 4.41
C THR A 126 -23.07 4.01 4.28
N TYR A 127 -22.89 5.26 4.72
CA TYR A 127 -23.75 6.40 4.45
C TYR A 127 -22.86 7.59 4.05
N SER A 128 -23.23 8.33 3.01
CA SER A 128 -22.51 9.55 2.61
C SER A 128 -23.49 10.72 2.56
N GLN A 129 -23.11 11.82 3.20
CA GLN A 129 -23.89 13.05 3.27
C GLN A 129 -23.06 14.20 2.71
N PHE A 130 -23.54 14.78 1.62
CA PHE A 130 -22.91 15.91 0.96
C PHE A 130 -23.63 17.20 1.32
N GLU A 131 -22.94 18.13 1.96
CA GLU A 131 -23.51 19.40 2.42
C GLU A 131 -22.92 20.58 1.65
N VAL A 132 -23.78 21.54 1.34
CA VAL A 132 -23.38 22.77 0.65
C VAL A 132 -23.89 23.96 1.46
N GLY A 133 -22.97 24.78 1.98
CA GLY A 133 -23.25 25.77 3.03
C GLY A 133 -24.53 26.61 2.82
N ASN A 134 -25.32 26.74 3.89
CA ASN A 134 -26.70 27.25 3.95
C ASN A 134 -26.90 28.78 3.92
N SER A 135 -25.91 29.58 3.51
CA SER A 135 -26.10 31.02 3.32
C SER A 135 -26.63 31.30 1.92
N TYR A 136 -27.90 31.73 1.84
CA TYR A 136 -28.73 32.09 0.68
C TYR A 136 -29.64 30.99 0.11
N MET A 137 -30.85 30.92 0.69
CA MET A 137 -32.07 30.40 0.08
C MET A 137 -32.42 31.18 -1.19
N SER A 138 -32.00 30.70 -2.36
CA SER A 138 -32.69 30.90 -3.65
C SER A 138 -31.92 30.23 -4.80
N THR A 139 -32.11 28.92 -4.99
CA THR A 139 -32.20 28.20 -6.28
C THR A 139 -32.02 26.69 -6.03
N PRO A 140 -33.09 25.95 -5.69
CA PRO A 140 -33.01 24.54 -5.29
C PRO A 140 -32.68 23.54 -6.41
N LEU A 141 -32.26 23.97 -7.61
CA LEU A 141 -32.29 23.10 -8.82
C LEU A 141 -30.98 22.96 -9.61
N MET A 142 -29.85 23.53 -9.15
CA MET A 142 -28.63 23.60 -9.99
C MET A 142 -27.38 22.95 -9.39
N PHE A 143 -27.46 22.32 -8.22
CA PHE A 143 -26.31 21.66 -7.58
C PHE A 143 -26.69 20.32 -6.97
N ILE A 144 -27.00 19.36 -7.84
CA ILE A 144 -26.89 17.94 -7.52
C ILE A 144 -25.69 17.43 -8.32
N PRO A 145 -24.57 17.04 -7.70
CA PRO A 145 -23.48 16.35 -8.38
C PRO A 145 -24.03 15.07 -9.04
N PRO A 146 -23.62 14.69 -10.27
CA PRO A 146 -24.12 13.51 -10.98
C PRO A 146 -23.85 12.13 -10.34
N GLN A 147 -23.57 12.03 -9.04
CA GLN A 147 -23.24 10.78 -8.35
C GLN A 147 -23.97 10.52 -7.03
N LEU A 148 -24.91 11.37 -6.60
CA LEU A 148 -25.61 11.18 -5.31
C LEU A 148 -27.12 10.96 -5.42
N ALA A 149 -27.58 10.48 -6.59
CA ALA A 149 -28.91 9.91 -6.75
C ALA A 149 -28.85 8.37 -6.80
N SER A 150 -28.20 7.76 -5.80
CA SER A 150 -28.51 6.39 -5.38
C SER A 150 -27.89 6.18 -4.01
N GLY A 151 -28.74 6.15 -2.97
CA GLY A 151 -28.38 5.60 -1.67
C GLY A 151 -28.16 4.10 -1.80
N SER A 152 -27.07 3.71 -2.45
CA SER A 152 -26.56 2.34 -2.41
C SER A 152 -25.72 2.24 -1.15
N SER A 153 -26.36 1.87 -0.05
CA SER A 153 -25.73 1.31 1.14
C SER A 153 -24.91 0.08 0.73
N GLY A 154 -23.66 0.28 0.35
CA GLY A 154 -22.67 -0.79 0.25
C GLY A 154 -22.31 -1.24 1.65
N SER A 155 -22.30 -2.54 1.88
CA SER A 155 -21.70 -3.11 3.07
C SER A 155 -20.31 -3.66 2.76
N THR A 156 -19.41 -3.60 3.74
CA THR A 156 -18.08 -4.18 3.64
C THR A 156 -17.80 -4.98 4.90
N LEU A 157 -17.45 -6.26 4.74
CA LEU A 157 -16.97 -7.08 5.84
C LEU A 157 -15.58 -6.61 6.26
N MET A 158 -15.42 -6.23 7.52
CA MET A 158 -14.13 -5.82 8.07
C MET A 158 -13.99 -6.17 9.55
N SER A 159 -12.76 -6.39 9.99
CA SER A 159 -12.43 -6.40 11.42
C SER A 159 -12.52 -5.00 12.01
N LEU A 160 -12.82 -4.89 13.29
CA LEU A 160 -12.94 -3.61 13.99
C LEU A 160 -11.58 -2.86 14.01
N PRO A 161 -11.50 -1.65 13.45
CA PRO A 161 -10.27 -0.86 13.50
C PRO A 161 -10.03 -0.30 14.92
N PRO A 162 -8.79 0.06 15.29
CA PRO A 162 -8.51 0.68 16.59
C PRO A 162 -9.23 2.03 16.75
N SER A 163 -9.55 2.41 17.98
CA SER A 163 -10.08 3.76 18.26
C SER A 163 -9.10 4.82 17.76
N PHE A 164 -9.60 5.77 16.99
CA PHE A 164 -8.79 6.79 16.34
C PHE A 164 -9.57 8.10 16.27
N SER A 165 -8.91 9.23 16.48
CA SER A 165 -9.55 10.52 16.26
C SER A 165 -8.56 11.59 15.83
N MET A 166 -8.98 12.36 14.83
CA MET A 166 -8.31 13.53 14.32
C MET A 166 -9.38 14.55 13.96
N TYR A 167 -9.25 15.75 14.54
CA TYR A 167 -10.12 16.88 14.29
C TYR A 167 -9.24 18.08 13.99
N THR A 168 -9.44 18.69 12.82
CA THR A 168 -8.88 20.01 12.49
C THR A 168 -9.92 21.09 12.79
N ASP A 169 -11.16 20.84 12.37
CA ASP A 169 -12.37 21.60 12.68
C ASP A 169 -13.61 20.68 12.50
N ASP A 170 -14.81 21.23 12.71
CA ASP A 170 -16.08 20.48 12.69
C ASP A 170 -16.41 19.85 11.32
N ASP A 171 -15.84 20.38 10.22
CA ASP A 171 -16.07 19.91 8.86
C ASP A 171 -14.79 19.29 8.25
N ASN A 172 -13.78 19.03 9.08
CA ASN A 172 -12.50 18.49 8.66
C ASN A 172 -11.92 17.58 9.74
N HIS A 173 -12.36 16.32 9.71
CA HIS A 173 -12.08 15.33 10.72
C HIS A 173 -12.06 13.91 10.15
N ALA A 174 -11.45 13.02 10.91
CA ALA A 174 -11.50 11.59 10.66
C ALA A 174 -11.42 10.86 12.01
N TYR A 175 -12.34 9.94 12.28
CA TYR A 175 -12.37 9.18 13.52
C TYR A 175 -12.94 7.78 13.36
N VAL A 176 -12.52 6.91 14.27
CA VAL A 176 -13.09 5.61 14.60
C VAL A 176 -13.47 5.69 16.08
N ASN A 177 -14.76 5.74 16.36
CA ASN A 177 -15.28 5.87 17.71
C ASN A 177 -16.12 4.64 18.08
N TYR A 178 -15.86 4.12 19.27
CA TYR A 178 -16.72 3.14 19.91
C TYR A 178 -17.38 3.78 21.12
N VAL A 179 -18.67 3.59 21.26
CA VAL A 179 -19.46 4.35 22.20
C VAL A 179 -20.51 3.50 22.85
N VAL A 180 -20.63 3.66 24.17
CA VAL A 180 -21.83 3.27 24.91
C VAL A 180 -22.73 4.49 25.13
N GLU A 181 -24.00 4.37 24.76
CA GLU A 181 -24.99 5.42 24.88
C GLU A 181 -26.19 4.88 25.68
N ALA A 182 -26.65 5.64 26.66
CA ALA A 182 -27.85 5.34 27.41
C ALA A 182 -28.91 6.41 27.10
N THR A 183 -30.12 5.99 26.76
CA THR A 183 -31.23 6.88 26.41
C THR A 183 -32.45 6.59 27.28
N VAL A 184 -33.20 7.66 27.59
CA VAL A 184 -34.43 7.60 28.37
C VAL A 184 -35.57 8.16 27.51
N ASP A 185 -36.51 7.28 27.14
CA ASP A 185 -37.72 7.64 26.39
C ASP A 185 -38.78 8.20 27.35
N ARG A 186 -39.24 9.43 27.11
CA ARG A 186 -40.25 10.13 27.91
C ARG A 186 -41.53 10.40 27.11
N LYS A 187 -42.68 10.17 27.75
CA LYS A 187 -43.97 10.58 27.18
C LYS A 187 -44.26 12.07 27.37
N GLY A 188 -44.57 12.75 26.27
CA GLY A 188 -45.22 14.07 26.25
C GLY A 188 -44.77 14.95 25.08
N PHE A 189 -45.72 15.58 24.39
CA PHE A 189 -45.49 16.41 23.17
C PHE A 189 -44.50 17.59 23.36
N LEU A 190 -44.16 17.94 24.61
CA LEU A 190 -43.26 19.04 24.99
C LEU A 190 -42.03 18.58 25.81
N LYS A 191 -41.86 17.27 26.07
CA LYS A 191 -40.73 16.75 26.85
C LYS A 191 -39.82 15.95 25.91
N SER A 192 -38.60 16.44 25.69
CA SER A 192 -37.60 15.72 24.88
C SER A 192 -37.09 14.48 25.61
N ASP A 193 -36.74 13.43 24.88
CA ASP A 193 -35.89 12.37 25.42
C ASP A 193 -34.56 12.94 25.87
N PHE A 194 -33.85 12.20 26.72
CA PHE A 194 -32.51 12.58 27.16
C PHE A 194 -31.62 11.35 27.23
N GLY A 195 -30.32 11.56 27.11
CA GLY A 195 -29.35 10.48 27.09
C GLY A 195 -27.97 10.93 27.57
N CYS A 196 -27.08 9.96 27.73
CA CYS A 196 -25.69 10.14 28.09
C CYS A 196 -24.84 9.24 27.19
N ARG A 197 -23.72 9.78 26.68
CA ARG A 197 -22.83 9.11 25.74
C ARG A 197 -21.43 9.01 26.35
N LYS A 198 -20.78 7.85 26.25
CA LYS A 198 -19.40 7.63 26.70
C LYS A 198 -18.58 6.92 25.62
N ALA A 199 -17.46 7.55 25.23
CA ALA A 199 -16.50 6.95 24.31
C ALA A 199 -15.66 5.87 25.00
N LEU A 200 -15.29 4.85 24.22
CA LEU A 200 -14.52 3.68 24.64
C LEU A 200 -13.24 3.59 23.82
N ASN A 201 -12.15 3.18 24.47
CA ASN A 201 -10.88 2.90 23.79
C ASN A 201 -10.89 1.44 23.34
N PHE A 202 -10.57 1.17 22.09
CA PHE A 202 -10.56 -0.16 21.50
C PHE A 202 -9.25 -0.43 20.75
N ALA A 203 -8.74 -1.65 20.84
CA ALA A 203 -7.67 -2.16 20.01
C ALA A 203 -7.99 -3.57 19.50
N PRO A 204 -7.79 -3.85 18.21
CA PRO A 204 -7.97 -5.19 17.66
C PRO A 204 -6.94 -6.18 18.22
N HIS A 205 -7.23 -7.48 18.10
CA HIS A 205 -6.20 -8.52 18.24
C HIS A 205 -5.17 -8.41 17.13
N LEU A 206 -3.95 -8.87 17.40
CA LEU A 206 -2.83 -8.77 16.45
C LEU A 206 -3.17 -9.38 15.08
N GLU A 207 -3.87 -10.52 15.08
CA GLU A 207 -4.32 -11.25 13.87
C GLU A 207 -5.43 -10.54 13.09
N GLN A 208 -6.12 -9.59 13.72
CA GLN A 208 -7.22 -8.83 13.12
C GLN A 208 -6.80 -7.44 12.64
N VAL A 209 -5.53 -7.03 12.87
CA VAL A 209 -5.05 -5.70 12.45
C VAL A 209 -4.91 -5.65 10.92
N MET A 210 -5.68 -4.77 10.30
CA MET A 210 -5.54 -4.44 8.89
C MET A 210 -4.68 -3.19 8.76
N PHE A 211 -3.54 -3.25 8.09
CA PHE A 211 -2.67 -2.09 7.84
C PHE A 211 -1.96 -2.17 6.49
N SER A 212 -1.46 -1.03 6.00
CA SER A 212 -0.74 -0.95 4.73
C SER A 212 0.72 -1.34 4.89
N LEU A 213 1.20 -2.27 4.04
CA LEU A 213 2.63 -2.54 3.90
C LEU A 213 3.34 -1.52 3.01
N GLY A 214 2.60 -0.71 2.24
CA GLY A 214 3.15 0.25 1.28
C GLY A 214 4.25 1.16 1.83
N PRO A 215 4.09 1.79 3.02
CA PRO A 215 5.12 2.64 3.62
C PRO A 215 6.43 1.92 3.97
N LEU A 216 6.40 0.59 4.12
CA LEU A 216 7.57 -0.22 4.44
C LEU A 216 8.29 -0.75 3.20
N MET A 217 7.80 -0.41 2.01
CA MET A 217 8.29 -0.94 0.74
C MET A 217 8.97 0.14 -0.09
N ASP A 218 10.07 -0.24 -0.74
CA ASP A 218 10.71 0.51 -1.82
C ASP A 218 10.84 -0.40 -3.05
N ARG A 219 10.32 0.04 -4.19
CA ARG A 219 10.31 -0.71 -5.48
C ARG A 219 9.85 -2.18 -5.34
N ASN A 220 8.76 -2.41 -4.61
CA ASN A 220 8.19 -3.74 -4.32
C ASN A 220 9.05 -4.67 -3.43
N SER A 221 10.11 -4.17 -2.80
CA SER A 221 10.89 -4.89 -1.78
C SER A 221 10.77 -4.19 -0.43
N PHE A 222 10.95 -4.92 0.69
CA PHE A 222 10.99 -4.28 2.00
C PHE A 222 12.22 -3.37 2.11
N MET A 223 12.01 -2.17 2.65
CA MET A 223 13.10 -1.25 2.94
C MET A 223 14.12 -1.90 3.88
N ASN A 224 15.39 -1.50 3.74
CA ASN A 224 16.44 -1.93 4.65
C ASN A 224 16.05 -1.76 6.12
N ASN A 225 16.52 -2.63 7.02
CA ASN A 225 16.19 -2.59 8.44
C ASN A 225 16.90 -1.46 9.21
N PHE A 226 17.23 -0.33 8.57
CA PHE A 226 17.76 0.84 9.23
C PHE A 226 17.21 2.15 8.66
N GLY A 227 17.06 3.17 9.50
CA GLY A 227 16.80 4.55 9.10
C GLY A 227 17.97 5.46 9.46
N MET A 228 18.17 6.54 8.71
CA MET A 228 19.23 7.52 8.98
C MET A 228 18.75 8.97 8.94
N GLY A 229 19.38 9.85 9.72
CA GLY A 229 19.18 11.31 9.68
C GLY A 229 20.48 12.03 10.03
N ASN A 230 20.74 13.20 9.44
CA ASN A 230 22.00 13.91 9.64
C ASN A 230 21.81 15.36 10.07
N SER A 231 22.83 15.92 10.72
CA SER A 231 22.94 17.34 11.04
C SER A 231 24.40 17.73 11.24
N THR A 232 24.69 19.02 11.42
CA THR A 232 26.05 19.49 11.71
C THR A 232 26.10 20.18 13.07
N LEU A 233 27.14 19.87 13.86
CA LEU A 233 27.42 20.49 15.14
C LEU A 233 28.61 21.44 14.99
N ARG A 234 28.46 22.68 15.48
CA ARG A 234 29.55 23.65 15.53
C ARG A 234 30.40 23.42 16.77
N ILE A 235 31.67 23.10 16.57
CA ILE A 235 32.67 22.88 17.62
C ILE A 235 33.64 24.05 17.68
N GLU A 236 33.84 24.60 18.88
CA GLU A 236 34.73 25.75 19.15
C GLU A 236 35.66 25.46 20.33
N ILE A 237 36.87 26.03 20.31
CA ILE A 237 37.83 25.91 21.42
C ILE A 237 37.90 27.22 22.21
N SER A 238 37.83 27.12 23.54
CA SER A 238 37.94 28.25 24.48
C SER A 238 39.30 28.97 24.35
N LYS A 239 39.27 30.30 24.51
CA LYS A 239 40.40 31.21 24.26
C LYS A 239 41.62 30.98 25.17
N ASN A 240 41.49 30.25 26.29
CA ASN A 240 42.53 30.13 27.34
C ASN A 240 43.55 28.98 27.17
N LYS A 241 43.42 28.10 26.15
CA LYS A 241 44.37 26.98 25.93
C LYS A 241 45.33 27.23 24.75
N ARG A 242 45.87 28.44 24.63
CA ARG A 242 46.74 28.85 23.51
C ARG A 242 48.21 28.56 23.81
N ARG A 243 48.92 27.88 22.90
CA ARG A 243 50.37 28.10 22.72
C ARG A 243 50.56 29.19 21.67
N GLU A 244 51.22 30.27 22.04
CA GLU A 244 51.44 31.45 21.20
C GLU A 244 52.53 31.20 20.15
N GLY A 245 52.13 31.11 18.87
CA GLY A 245 53.04 31.09 17.72
C GLY A 245 52.98 32.40 16.92
N LYS A 246 54.15 32.93 16.56
CA LYS A 246 54.45 34.29 16.03
C LYS A 246 53.97 34.60 14.60
N SER A 247 52.77 34.22 14.16
CA SER A 247 52.30 34.63 12.82
C SER A 247 50.97 35.38 12.84
N PHE A 248 51.05 36.67 12.51
CA PHE A 248 49.96 37.64 12.50
C PHE A 248 48.97 37.42 11.35
N PHE A 249 49.41 36.87 10.20
CA PHE A 249 48.53 36.60 9.06
C PHE A 249 47.67 35.34 9.22
N LYS A 250 48.10 34.34 10.02
CA LYS A 250 47.25 33.20 10.44
C LYS A 250 46.21 33.57 11.50
N LYS A 251 46.33 34.75 12.14
CA LYS A 251 45.37 35.24 13.15
C LYS A 251 44.08 35.81 12.55
N VAL A 252 44.08 36.26 11.29
CA VAL A 252 42.97 37.04 10.71
C VAL A 252 42.03 36.17 9.85
N PHE A 253 42.47 35.02 9.35
CA PHE A 253 41.67 34.16 8.45
C PHE A 253 41.32 32.77 8.99
N SER A 254 41.74 32.38 10.21
CA SER A 254 41.28 31.12 10.81
C SER A 254 39.98 31.35 11.58
N SER A 255 38.82 31.10 10.97
CA SER A 255 37.62 30.86 11.75
C SER A 255 37.83 29.55 12.54
N ARG A 256 38.23 29.63 13.82
CA ARG A 256 38.55 28.45 14.67
C ARG A 256 37.31 27.73 15.20
N HIS A 257 36.33 27.53 14.33
CA HIS A 257 35.15 26.72 14.58
C HIS A 257 34.98 25.75 13.43
N LEU A 258 34.71 24.49 13.73
CA LEU A 258 34.47 23.45 12.75
C LEU A 258 33.01 23.02 12.82
N LYS A 259 32.35 22.94 11.66
CA LYS A 259 31.04 22.26 11.58
C LYS A 259 31.31 20.78 11.31
N VAL A 260 31.12 19.96 12.33
CA VAL A 260 31.28 18.51 12.26
C VAL A 260 29.93 17.88 11.88
N PRO A 261 29.83 17.17 10.75
CA PRO A 261 28.62 16.45 10.41
C PRO A 261 28.48 15.19 11.26
N PHE A 262 27.27 14.94 11.70
CA PHE A 262 26.87 13.76 12.43
C PHE A 262 25.69 13.10 11.72
N GLU A 263 25.73 11.78 11.59
CA GLU A 263 24.60 10.99 11.12
C GLU A 263 24.16 10.00 12.18
N LEU A 264 22.88 10.05 12.51
CA LEU A 264 22.19 9.18 13.44
C LEU A 264 21.51 8.06 12.67
N VAL A 265 21.87 6.82 12.98
CA VAL A 265 21.31 5.62 12.35
C VAL A 265 20.59 4.81 13.41
N VAL A 266 19.35 4.41 13.11
CA VAL A 266 18.58 3.46 13.91
C VAL A 266 18.46 2.18 13.11
N GLU A 267 19.00 1.09 13.65
CA GLU A 267 18.91 -0.26 13.07
C GLU A 267 17.90 -1.07 13.87
N PHE A 268 16.92 -1.67 13.19
CA PHE A 268 15.94 -2.56 13.78
C PHE A 268 16.54 -3.95 14.00
N LYS A 269 16.42 -4.47 15.22
CA LYS A 269 17.00 -5.75 15.61
C LYS A 269 16.30 -6.91 14.90
N ARG A 270 17.09 -7.89 14.46
CA ARG A 270 16.59 -9.11 13.78
C ARG A 270 15.68 -9.97 14.66
N SER A 271 15.74 -9.82 15.98
CA SER A 271 14.79 -10.45 16.91
C SER A 271 13.33 -10.04 16.67
N ASN A 272 13.08 -8.94 15.96
CA ASN A 272 11.73 -8.50 15.56
C ASN A 272 11.40 -8.77 14.09
N ALA A 273 12.15 -9.67 13.45
CA ALA A 273 11.89 -9.99 12.05
C ALA A 273 10.54 -10.71 11.90
N VAL A 274 9.67 -10.14 11.08
CA VAL A 274 8.38 -10.73 10.71
C VAL A 274 8.42 -11.10 9.23
N GLN A 275 7.96 -12.31 8.92
CA GLN A 275 7.87 -12.81 7.56
C GLN A 275 6.50 -12.49 6.97
N TYR A 276 6.49 -11.87 5.79
CA TYR A 276 5.32 -11.66 4.96
C TYR A 276 5.52 -12.36 3.61
N PRO A 277 4.46 -12.59 2.82
CA PRO A 277 4.59 -13.14 1.47
C PRO A 277 5.54 -12.34 0.56
N ARG A 278 5.66 -11.03 0.81
CA ARG A 278 6.53 -10.11 0.06
C ARG A 278 7.98 -10.06 0.55
N GLY A 279 8.34 -10.81 1.60
CA GLY A 279 9.67 -10.86 2.20
C GLY A 279 9.67 -10.65 3.73
N GLN A 280 10.86 -10.44 4.29
CA GLN A 280 11.05 -10.25 5.73
C GLN A 280 11.31 -8.78 6.07
N THR A 281 10.76 -8.30 7.18
CA THR A 281 11.05 -6.95 7.71
C THR A 281 11.18 -6.96 9.23
N CYS A 282 12.11 -6.17 9.78
CA CYS A 282 12.27 -5.97 11.22
C CYS A 282 11.58 -4.69 11.72
N ARG A 283 10.89 -3.97 10.84
CA ARG A 283 10.27 -2.66 11.12
C ARG A 283 8.87 -2.78 11.74
N VAL A 284 8.62 -3.87 12.48
CA VAL A 284 7.34 -4.15 13.15
C VAL A 284 7.55 -4.03 14.66
N LEU A 285 6.90 -3.04 15.26
CA LEU A 285 7.01 -2.70 16.67
C LEU A 285 5.64 -2.80 17.31
N HIS A 286 5.59 -3.10 18.60
CA HIS A 286 4.33 -3.27 19.35
C HIS A 286 4.22 -2.25 20.47
N GLN A 287 2.97 -2.01 20.88
CA GLN A 287 2.69 -1.28 22.11
C GLN A 287 3.37 -1.94 23.31
N ASN A 288 3.98 -1.09 24.14
CA ASN A 288 4.75 -1.45 25.33
C ASN A 288 6.10 -2.11 25.06
N ASP A 289 6.52 -2.28 23.81
CA ASP A 289 7.90 -2.69 23.51
C ASP A 289 8.86 -1.66 24.11
N ASN A 290 9.95 -2.12 24.71
CA ASN A 290 11.03 -1.22 25.11
C ASN A 290 11.89 -0.91 23.88
N LEU A 291 12.11 0.38 23.60
CA LEU A 291 12.89 0.80 22.44
C LEU A 291 14.30 0.17 22.42
N ALA A 292 14.93 0.00 23.59
CA ALA A 292 16.23 -0.65 23.72
C ALA A 292 16.23 -2.12 23.24
N ASP A 293 15.10 -2.81 23.32
CA ASP A 293 14.98 -4.22 22.95
C ASP A 293 14.71 -4.40 21.45
N VAL A 294 14.28 -3.33 20.77
CA VAL A 294 13.82 -3.41 19.38
C VAL A 294 14.73 -2.70 18.38
N VAL A 295 15.55 -1.73 18.82
CA VAL A 295 16.51 -1.03 17.95
C VAL A 295 17.90 -0.90 18.57
N ASN A 296 18.90 -0.76 17.72
CA ASN A 296 20.22 -0.21 18.05
C ASN A 296 20.32 1.20 17.47
N VAL A 297 20.94 2.12 18.21
CA VAL A 297 21.14 3.51 17.75
C VAL A 297 22.63 3.77 17.68
N ARG A 298 23.10 4.24 16.53
CA ARG A 298 24.51 4.54 16.27
C ARG A 298 24.67 5.96 15.75
N LEU A 299 25.75 6.61 16.16
CA LEU A 299 26.09 7.97 15.76
C LEU A 299 27.42 7.95 14.99
N TYR A 300 27.41 8.47 13.76
CA TYR A 300 28.56 8.48 12.87
C TYR A 300 29.10 9.89 12.65
N THR A 301 30.42 10.02 12.53
CA THR A 301 31.13 11.24 12.11
C THR A 301 32.27 10.87 11.16
N PRO A 302 32.60 11.69 10.14
CA PRO A 302 33.68 11.37 9.20
C PRO A 302 35.07 11.70 9.76
N PHE A 303 35.17 12.37 10.92
CA PHE A 303 36.43 12.84 11.47
C PHE A 303 36.87 12.04 12.69
N SER A 304 38.15 11.67 12.70
CA SER A 304 38.82 11.07 13.85
C SER A 304 39.11 12.10 14.94
N LYS A 305 39.37 11.64 16.17
CA LYS A 305 39.87 12.49 17.26
C LYS A 305 41.12 13.27 16.85
N ASP A 306 42.07 12.61 16.21
CA ASP A 306 43.34 13.22 15.78
C ASP A 306 43.12 14.25 14.66
N ALA A 307 42.23 13.94 13.71
CA ALA A 307 41.84 14.87 12.65
C ALA A 307 41.20 16.14 13.24
N LEU A 308 40.26 15.99 14.17
CA LEU A 308 39.64 17.13 14.87
C LEU A 308 40.66 17.94 15.67
N GLN A 309 41.60 17.27 16.34
CA GLN A 309 42.71 17.93 17.04
C GLN A 309 43.60 18.73 16.10
N GLN A 310 44.00 18.15 14.97
CA GLN A 310 44.84 18.81 13.99
C GLN A 310 44.14 20.01 13.34
N ILE A 311 42.85 19.90 13.01
CA ILE A 311 42.07 20.98 12.41
C ILE A 311 41.86 22.14 13.40
N LEU A 312 41.51 21.83 14.65
CA LEU A 312 41.11 22.85 15.63
C LEU A 312 42.28 23.44 16.43
N ILE A 313 43.33 22.65 16.70
CA ILE A 313 44.48 23.03 17.56
C ILE A 313 45.79 23.13 16.76
N GLY A 314 46.01 22.24 15.79
CA GLY A 314 47.26 22.13 15.01
C GLY A 314 48.18 20.98 15.47
N GLU A 315 49.30 20.77 14.78
CA GLU A 315 50.27 19.70 15.08
C GLU A 315 50.90 19.86 16.48
N VAL A 316 50.81 18.82 17.31
CA VAL A 316 51.42 18.79 18.65
C VAL A 316 52.88 18.37 18.52
N THR A 317 53.81 19.32 18.66
CA THR A 317 55.24 19.03 18.73
C THR A 317 55.63 18.44 20.10
N LYS A 318 56.40 17.35 20.05
CA LYS A 318 56.89 16.54 21.18
C LYS A 318 57.40 17.38 22.37
N LYS A 319 56.67 17.35 23.50
CA LYS A 319 57.15 17.15 24.89
C LYS A 319 56.03 17.50 25.88
N GLY A 320 55.55 16.49 26.60
CA GLY A 320 55.42 16.55 28.05
C GLY A 320 54.38 17.46 28.72
N GLU A 321 53.30 17.86 28.04
CA GLU A 321 52.11 18.38 28.74
C GLU A 321 50.90 17.62 28.22
N SER A 322 50.20 16.92 29.11
CA SER A 322 48.94 16.26 28.82
C SER A 322 47.99 17.28 28.19
N ALA A 323 47.79 17.16 26.87
CA ALA A 323 46.94 18.04 26.10
C ALA A 323 45.50 17.87 26.59
N ASN A 324 45.14 18.69 27.57
CA ASN A 324 43.83 19.26 27.82
C ASN A 324 42.71 18.70 26.90
N SER A 325 41.84 17.88 27.49
CA SER A 325 40.71 17.17 26.86
C SER A 325 40.18 17.83 25.58
N LEU A 326 40.37 17.11 24.48
CA LEU A 326 39.77 17.41 23.18
C LEU A 326 38.24 17.34 23.28
N CYS A 327 37.59 18.02 22.35
CA CYS A 327 36.16 18.30 22.32
C CYS A 327 35.31 17.08 22.70
N ARG A 328 34.54 17.14 23.79
CA ARG A 328 33.55 16.10 24.11
C ARG A 328 32.27 16.34 23.32
N VAL A 329 31.53 15.27 23.03
CA VAL A 329 30.15 15.35 22.54
C VAL A 329 29.24 15.02 23.70
N VAL A 330 28.35 15.95 24.03
CA VAL A 330 27.35 15.77 25.09
C VAL A 330 26.01 15.47 24.41
N ILE A 331 25.43 14.32 24.72
CA ILE A 331 24.03 14.03 24.36
C ILE A 331 23.17 14.65 25.45
N LYS A 332 22.43 15.72 25.12
CA LYS A 332 21.60 16.46 26.08
C LYS A 332 20.18 15.90 26.20
N GLU A 333 19.64 15.38 25.10
CA GLU A 333 18.25 14.93 25.02
C GLU A 333 18.11 13.84 23.96
N LEU A 334 17.37 12.79 24.30
CA LEU A 334 16.83 11.81 23.36
C LEU A 334 15.30 11.86 23.48
N ALA A 335 14.62 12.14 22.37
CA ALA A 335 13.17 12.17 22.30
C ALA A 335 12.67 11.18 21.24
N VAL A 336 11.63 10.44 21.58
CA VAL A 336 10.99 9.43 20.73
C VAL A 336 9.53 9.85 20.54
N SER A 337 9.11 9.93 19.28
CA SER A 337 7.74 10.21 18.89
C SER A 337 7.28 9.20 17.84
N LEU A 338 5.99 8.92 17.83
CA LEU A 338 5.32 8.20 16.76
C LEU A 338 4.59 9.23 15.90
N ALA A 339 5.03 9.37 14.65
CA ALA A 339 4.38 10.27 13.70
C ALA A 339 3.33 9.49 12.90
N GLN A 340 2.07 9.90 13.03
CA GLN A 340 0.94 9.34 12.29
C GLN A 340 0.79 10.11 10.99
N ASP A 341 0.84 9.39 9.88
CA ASP A 341 0.53 9.88 8.55
C ASP A 341 -0.85 9.37 8.15
N ILE A 342 -1.81 10.27 8.20
CA ILE A 342 -3.24 9.98 8.15
C ILE A 342 -3.75 10.37 6.76
N ARG A 343 -4.34 9.41 6.05
CA ARG A 343 -5.05 9.66 4.79
C ARG A 343 -6.54 9.37 4.98
N TYR A 344 -7.40 10.29 4.61
CA TYR A 344 -8.84 10.15 4.79
C TYR A 344 -9.63 10.78 3.64
N GLN A 345 -10.80 10.21 3.36
CA GLN A 345 -11.64 10.59 2.23
C GLN A 345 -12.74 11.58 2.65
N GLY A 346 -13.21 12.39 1.70
CA GLY A 346 -14.28 13.38 1.90
C GLY A 346 -14.70 13.96 0.55
N VAL A 347 -14.56 15.28 0.36
CA VAL A 347 -14.67 15.95 -0.95
C VAL A 347 -13.47 15.58 -1.83
N GLU A 348 -12.28 15.50 -1.25
CA GLU A 348 -11.04 15.03 -1.88
C GLU A 348 -10.23 14.19 -0.87
N GLU A 349 -9.27 13.38 -1.33
CA GLU A 349 -8.36 12.70 -0.40
C GLU A 349 -7.47 13.74 0.28
N GLN A 350 -7.47 13.74 1.62
CA GLN A 350 -6.63 14.62 2.43
C GLN A 350 -5.56 13.80 3.14
N ARG A 351 -4.39 14.43 3.32
CA ARG A 351 -3.27 13.86 4.07
C ARG A 351 -2.87 14.80 5.18
N CYS A 352 -2.84 14.29 6.41
CA CYS A 352 -2.47 15.04 7.60
C CYS A 352 -1.39 14.27 8.36
N ARG A 353 -0.48 15.00 9.01
CA ARG A 353 0.58 14.40 9.81
C ARG A 353 0.53 14.90 11.25
N ARG A 354 0.51 13.98 12.21
CA ARG A 354 0.48 14.27 13.65
C ARG A 354 1.60 13.55 14.38
N ASP A 355 2.37 14.27 15.18
CA ASP A 355 3.40 13.67 16.03
C ASP A 355 2.84 13.41 17.44
N VAL A 356 2.92 12.16 17.90
CA VAL A 356 2.60 11.76 19.27
C VAL A 356 3.91 11.48 20.00
N ARG A 357 4.27 12.32 20.97
CA ARG A 357 5.48 12.12 21.77
C ARG A 357 5.27 10.95 22.73
N VAL A 358 6.11 9.92 22.60
CA VAL A 358 6.07 8.71 23.44
C VAL A 358 6.90 8.92 24.69
N GLY A 359 8.07 9.52 24.55
CA GLY A 359 8.92 9.82 25.69
C GLY A 359 10.05 10.77 25.36
N THR A 360 10.62 11.37 26.39
CA THR A 360 11.84 12.17 26.29
C THR A 360 12.68 11.94 27.53
N LYS A 361 13.96 11.67 27.33
CA LYS A 361 14.94 11.57 28.40
C LYS A 361 16.04 12.59 28.17
N SER A 362 16.36 13.33 29.23
CA SER A 362 17.48 14.26 29.24
C SER A 362 18.69 13.56 29.81
N TYR A 363 19.83 13.76 29.17
CA TYR A 363 21.09 13.15 29.57
C TYR A 363 22.15 14.24 29.78
N LYS A 364 23.14 13.87 30.59
CA LYS A 364 24.41 14.59 30.73
C LYS A 364 25.58 13.63 30.48
N HIS A 365 25.36 12.68 29.58
CA HIS A 365 26.40 11.73 29.18
C HIS A 365 27.33 12.44 28.19
N GLU A 366 28.60 12.50 28.56
CA GLU A 366 29.66 13.04 27.73
C GLU A 366 30.45 11.88 27.12
N PHE A 367 30.63 11.93 25.81
CA PHE A 367 31.45 10.99 25.05
C PHE A 367 32.69 11.72 24.55
N ASP A 368 33.86 11.11 24.71
CA ASP A 368 35.08 11.58 24.06
C ASP A 368 35.06 11.08 22.60
N PHE A 369 35.65 11.82 21.66
CA PHE A 369 35.81 11.31 20.30
C PHE A 369 36.71 10.05 20.24
N SER A 370 37.46 9.72 21.29
CA SER A 370 38.13 8.41 21.40
C SER A 370 37.19 7.24 21.59
N ASP A 371 35.95 7.49 22.01
CA ASP A 371 34.92 6.45 22.18
C ASP A 371 34.29 6.07 20.83
N PHE A 372 34.62 6.79 19.76
CA PHE A 372 34.15 6.48 18.41
C PHE A 372 35.13 5.53 17.72
N GLU A 373 34.63 4.34 17.40
CA GLU A 373 35.39 3.30 16.73
C GLU A 373 35.42 3.52 15.22
N GLN A 374 36.58 3.33 14.60
CA GLN A 374 36.68 3.41 13.14
C GLN A 374 36.02 2.19 12.51
N VAL A 375 35.08 2.44 11.60
CA VAL A 375 34.33 1.40 10.88
C VAL A 375 34.31 1.71 9.38
N GLU A 376 34.16 0.64 8.58
CA GLU A 376 33.84 0.80 7.16
C GLU A 376 32.42 1.37 7.03
N TYR A 377 32.29 2.43 6.24
CA TYR A 377 31.03 3.15 6.14
C TYR A 377 30.88 3.82 4.77
N TRP A 378 29.80 3.48 4.08
CA TRP A 378 29.57 3.82 2.67
C TRP A 378 28.44 4.84 2.46
N GLY A 379 27.96 5.48 3.54
CA GLY A 379 26.89 6.48 3.46
C GLY A 379 27.35 7.80 2.85
N ALA A 380 26.92 8.08 1.61
CA ALA A 380 27.32 9.29 0.88
C ALA A 380 26.84 10.60 1.53
N SER A 381 25.73 10.58 2.27
CA SER A 381 25.12 11.73 2.96
C SER A 381 26.04 12.37 4.00
N LEU A 382 26.78 11.56 4.76
CA LEU A 382 27.67 12.04 5.81
C LEU A 382 28.80 12.93 5.26
N TYR A 383 29.37 12.55 4.11
CA TYR A 383 30.51 13.25 3.50
C TYR A 383 30.11 14.48 2.67
N GLN A 384 28.85 14.58 2.21
CA GLN A 384 28.37 15.77 1.48
C GLN A 384 28.45 17.06 2.31
N ASN A 385 28.36 16.92 3.64
CA ASN A 385 28.42 18.04 4.58
C ASN A 385 29.85 18.40 5.02
N VAL A 386 30.87 17.68 4.54
CA VAL A 386 32.27 17.99 4.80
C VAL A 386 32.72 19.12 3.88
N LYS A 387 33.21 20.22 4.46
CA LYS A 387 33.79 21.31 3.68
C LYS A 387 35.05 20.87 2.94
N GLN A 388 35.23 21.35 1.71
CA GLN A 388 36.37 21.03 0.85
C GLN A 388 37.73 21.27 1.50
N GLU A 389 37.86 22.32 2.33
CA GLU A 389 39.08 22.66 3.08
C GLU A 389 39.50 21.60 4.12
N HIS A 390 38.57 20.72 4.52
CA HIS A 390 38.79 19.65 5.50
C HIS A 390 38.66 18.25 4.88
N ALA A 391 38.45 18.14 3.57
CA ALA A 391 38.26 16.86 2.88
C ALA A 391 39.48 15.93 3.01
N SER A 392 40.70 16.47 3.15
CA SER A 392 41.91 15.66 3.39
C SER A 392 41.91 14.91 4.73
N PHE A 393 41.05 15.32 5.67
CA PHE A 393 40.92 14.72 7.00
C PHE A 393 39.72 13.77 7.11
N ALA A 394 38.96 13.59 6.01
CA ALA A 394 37.81 12.70 5.93
C ALA A 394 38.01 11.73 4.76
N GLU A 395 38.23 10.45 5.07
CA GLU A 395 38.44 9.41 4.06
C GLU A 395 37.09 8.80 3.66
N SER A 396 36.76 8.83 2.37
CA SER A 396 35.56 8.17 1.86
C SER A 396 35.65 6.66 2.09
N GLY A 397 34.59 6.04 2.61
CA GLY A 397 34.56 4.61 2.94
C GLY A 397 34.89 4.31 4.42
N LYS A 398 35.31 5.31 5.21
CA LYS A 398 35.57 5.16 6.65
C LYS A 398 34.85 6.22 7.47
N ALA A 399 34.16 5.80 8.52
CA ALA A 399 33.57 6.70 9.51
C ALA A 399 33.97 6.27 10.92
N TYR A 400 33.73 7.16 11.87
CA TYR A 400 33.92 6.92 13.29
C TYR A 400 32.52 6.80 13.90
N MET A 401 32.26 5.66 14.54
CA MET A 401 30.95 5.22 15.00
C MET A 401 30.92 5.10 16.51
N LEU A 402 29.91 5.70 17.13
CA LEU A 402 29.59 5.56 18.54
C LEU A 402 28.26 4.82 18.66
N GLU A 403 28.25 3.66 19.31
CA GLU A 403 27.02 2.95 19.66
C GLU A 403 26.42 3.54 20.93
N ILE A 404 25.14 3.89 20.89
CA ILE A 404 24.44 4.49 22.02
C ILE A 404 24.07 3.39 23.02
N PRO A 405 24.44 3.53 24.31
CA PRO A 405 24.16 2.50 25.31
C PRO A 405 22.66 2.16 25.44
N PRO A 406 22.27 0.86 25.57
CA PRO A 406 20.88 0.45 25.69
C PRO A 406 20.12 1.11 26.84
N GLU A 407 20.79 1.48 27.93
CA GLU A 407 20.19 2.17 29.07
C GLU A 407 19.65 3.56 28.68
N MET A 408 20.33 4.22 27.73
CA MET A 408 19.87 5.47 27.13
C MET A 408 18.68 5.25 26.18
N LEU A 409 18.46 4.02 25.70
CA LEU A 409 17.33 3.69 24.84
C LEU A 409 16.16 3.07 25.60
N SER A 410 16.30 2.79 26.91
CA SER A 410 15.31 2.05 27.68
C SER A 410 14.01 2.83 27.92
N MET A 411 13.16 2.94 26.90
CA MET A 411 11.94 3.73 26.88
C MET A 411 10.80 2.86 26.36
N PRO A 412 9.76 2.57 27.17
CA PRO A 412 8.62 1.79 26.72
C PRO A 412 7.77 2.59 25.72
N LEU A 413 7.37 1.94 24.63
CA LEU A 413 6.52 2.52 23.59
C LEU A 413 5.05 2.53 24.01
N ASN A 414 4.75 3.31 25.05
CA ASN A 414 3.43 3.42 25.64
C ASN A 414 2.59 4.42 24.83
N SER A 415 1.87 3.93 23.83
CA SER A 415 0.97 4.74 23.01
C SER A 415 -0.23 3.95 22.54
N VAL A 416 -1.40 4.59 22.50
CA VAL A 416 -2.61 4.02 21.87
C VAL A 416 -2.60 4.14 20.35
N VAL A 417 -1.62 4.85 19.78
CA VAL A 417 -1.39 4.95 18.34
C VAL A 417 -1.20 3.55 17.76
N GLN A 418 -1.75 3.30 16.58
CA GLN A 418 -1.61 2.04 15.85
C GLN A 418 -1.59 2.34 14.35
N SER A 419 -0.86 1.51 13.60
CA SER A 419 -0.97 1.43 12.15
C SER A 419 -2.26 0.72 11.80
N PHE A 420 -3.11 1.32 10.96
CA PHE A 420 -4.32 0.65 10.49
C PHE A 420 -4.82 1.18 9.13
N THR A 421 -5.70 0.42 8.50
CA THR A 421 -6.41 0.78 7.28
C THR A 421 -7.87 0.36 7.39
N ALA A 422 -8.76 1.29 7.12
CA ALA A 422 -10.21 1.17 7.08
C ALA A 422 -10.72 1.78 5.75
N PRO A 423 -11.98 1.54 5.34
CA PRO A 423 -12.50 1.93 4.03
C PRO A 423 -12.22 3.39 3.59
N ASN A 424 -12.37 4.35 4.50
CA ASN A 424 -12.21 5.79 4.24
C ASN A 424 -11.11 6.46 5.08
N ILE A 425 -10.36 5.70 5.89
CA ILE A 425 -9.25 6.21 6.73
C ILE A 425 -8.10 5.22 6.70
N SER A 426 -6.88 5.69 6.48
CA SER A 426 -5.66 4.93 6.76
C SER A 426 -4.71 5.76 7.61
N CYS A 427 -4.00 5.09 8.51
CA CYS A 427 -3.02 5.70 9.41
C CYS A 427 -1.73 4.86 9.35
N ASP A 428 -0.72 5.41 8.70
CA ASP A 428 0.63 4.86 8.63
C ASP A 428 1.48 5.47 9.75
N VAL A 429 2.37 4.71 10.37
CA VAL A 429 3.14 5.18 11.54
C VAL A 429 4.63 5.23 11.21
N TYR A 430 5.29 6.29 11.69
CA TYR A 430 6.72 6.50 11.55
C TYR A 430 7.35 6.61 12.94
N LEU A 431 8.48 5.94 13.14
CA LEU A 431 9.33 6.14 14.29
C LEU A 431 10.16 7.40 14.06
N LYS A 432 9.93 8.40 14.90
CA LYS A 432 10.68 9.66 14.87
C LYS A 432 11.58 9.74 16.10
N LEU A 433 12.89 9.76 15.86
CA LEU A 433 13.89 9.87 16.91
C LEU A 433 14.63 11.20 16.76
N SER A 434 14.69 11.95 17.85
CA SER A 434 15.37 13.24 17.93
C SER A 434 16.47 13.18 18.97
N MET A 435 17.69 13.51 18.57
CA MET A 435 18.86 13.56 19.46
C MET A 435 19.44 14.97 19.47
N VAL A 436 19.64 15.55 20.65
CA VAL A 436 20.28 16.86 20.81
C VAL A 436 21.73 16.68 21.23
N LEU A 437 22.64 17.14 20.37
CA LEU A 437 24.08 17.13 20.60
C LEU A 437 24.59 18.52 20.97
N ALA A 438 25.56 18.58 21.88
CA ALA A 438 26.26 19.80 22.29
C ALA A 438 27.75 19.51 22.53
N THR A 439 28.54 20.57 22.71
CA THR A 439 29.98 20.46 22.96
C THR A 439 30.37 20.65 24.43
N THR A 440 29.56 21.35 25.22
CA THR A 440 29.69 21.47 26.68
C THR A 440 28.31 21.70 27.33
N GLU A 441 28.22 21.56 28.65
CA GLU A 441 26.99 21.87 29.39
C GLU A 441 26.52 23.33 29.21
N GLU A 442 27.44 24.29 29.21
CA GLU A 442 27.16 25.74 29.29
C GLU A 442 26.99 26.46 27.95
N THR A 443 27.28 25.83 26.80
CA THR A 443 27.31 26.53 25.51
C THR A 443 25.96 26.60 24.77
N GLN A 444 25.76 27.70 24.02
CA GLN A 444 24.64 27.89 23.07
C GLN A 444 24.76 27.01 21.81
N ASN A 445 25.94 26.43 21.53
CA ASN A 445 26.22 25.64 20.34
C ASN A 445 25.67 24.21 20.50
N ARG A 446 24.37 24.04 20.19
CA ARG A 446 23.69 22.75 20.11
C ARG A 446 23.19 22.49 18.70
N THR A 447 23.09 21.23 18.33
CA THR A 447 22.37 20.79 17.13
C THR A 447 21.40 19.68 17.48
N ARG A 448 20.32 19.57 16.71
CA ARG A 448 19.35 18.47 16.84
C ARG A 448 19.37 17.67 15.55
N ILE A 449 19.56 16.37 15.68
CA ILE A 449 19.45 15.41 14.58
C ILE A 449 18.05 14.80 14.64
N PHE A 450 17.37 14.80 13.52
CA PHE A 450 16.06 14.16 13.37
C PHE A 450 16.18 12.96 12.44
N LEU A 451 15.68 11.83 12.91
CA LEU A 451 15.41 10.66 12.11
C LEU A 451 13.90 10.47 12.02
N ASP A 452 13.43 10.08 10.85
CA ASP A 452 12.04 9.77 10.57
C ASP A 452 11.98 8.54 9.66
N THR A 453 11.41 7.44 10.13
CA THR A 453 11.46 6.16 9.40
C THR A 453 10.16 5.35 9.56
N PRO A 454 9.62 4.76 8.49
CA PRO A 454 8.33 4.08 8.55
C PRO A 454 8.44 2.76 9.34
N ILE A 455 7.40 2.47 10.12
CA ILE A 455 7.22 1.25 10.90
C ILE A 455 5.77 0.77 10.81
N ALA A 456 5.54 -0.52 11.06
CA ALA A 456 4.22 -1.00 11.46
C ALA A 456 4.16 -0.99 12.99
N PHE A 457 3.27 -0.20 13.58
CA PHE A 457 3.10 -0.12 15.02
C PHE A 457 1.79 -0.80 15.44
N LEU A 458 1.90 -1.96 16.08
CA LEU A 458 0.81 -2.91 16.30
C LEU A 458 0.40 -2.99 17.79
N PRO A 459 -0.76 -3.59 18.11
CA PRO A 459 -1.17 -3.87 19.49
C PRO A 459 -0.12 -4.70 20.26
N SER A 460 -0.22 -4.65 21.59
CA SER A 460 0.67 -5.41 22.47
C SER A 460 0.55 -6.93 22.27
N ARG A 461 1.70 -7.62 22.25
CA ARG A 461 1.80 -9.08 22.09
C ARG A 461 1.13 -9.87 23.23
N ASN A 462 1.09 -9.29 24.44
CA ASN A 462 0.53 -9.94 25.61
C ASN A 462 -0.93 -9.51 25.83
N ALA A 463 -1.86 -10.46 25.74
CA ALA A 463 -3.28 -10.23 26.04
C ALA A 463 -3.55 -9.92 27.53
N ASN A 464 -2.61 -10.23 28.43
CA ASN A 464 -2.81 -10.19 29.89
C ASN A 464 -2.38 -8.88 30.59
N TYR A 465 -1.92 -7.86 29.87
CA TYR A 465 -1.61 -6.55 30.48
C TYR A 465 -2.87 -5.67 30.57
N THR A 466 -3.82 -6.06 31.40
CA THR A 466 -4.91 -5.19 31.87
C THR A 466 -4.38 -4.28 32.97
N SER A 467 -4.15 -2.99 32.65
CA SER A 467 -4.20 -1.82 33.56
C SER A 467 -3.25 -0.72 33.06
N MET A 468 -3.76 0.22 32.25
CA MET A 468 -3.11 1.53 32.11
C MET A 468 -3.62 2.44 33.24
N THR A 469 -2.87 2.47 34.35
CA THR A 469 -2.97 3.56 35.33
C THR A 469 -2.10 4.70 34.81
N VAL A 470 -2.71 5.70 34.19
CA VAL A 470 -2.04 6.97 33.90
C VAL A 470 -1.94 7.73 35.22
N GLU A 471 -0.80 7.65 35.90
CA GLU A 471 -0.55 8.53 37.04
C GLU A 471 -0.33 9.98 36.54
N PRO A 472 -1.02 10.97 37.11
CA PRO A 472 -0.71 12.38 36.85
C PRO A 472 0.64 12.74 37.51
N PRO A 473 1.38 13.75 36.99
CA PRO A 473 2.70 14.09 37.48
C PRO A 473 2.61 14.67 38.89
N ALA A 474 3.12 13.96 39.90
CA ALA A 474 3.22 14.47 41.25
C ALA A 474 4.56 15.18 41.48
N GLY A 475 4.50 16.36 42.11
CA GLY A 475 5.64 17.16 42.55
C GLY A 475 6.48 16.52 43.67
N PRO A 476 7.40 17.29 44.28
CA PRO A 476 8.60 16.76 44.95
C PRO A 476 8.30 16.07 46.31
N PRO A 477 9.22 15.21 46.79
CA PRO A 477 8.93 14.27 47.88
C PRO A 477 9.15 14.91 49.26
N PRO A 478 8.68 14.25 50.33
CA PRO A 478 9.42 14.20 51.56
C PRO A 478 9.85 12.77 51.92
N ASN A 479 11.08 12.71 52.43
CA ASN A 479 11.77 11.56 53.02
C ASN A 479 10.95 10.84 54.10
N THR A 480 11.11 9.52 54.23
CA THR A 480 11.80 8.90 55.39
C THR A 480 11.99 7.38 55.22
N SER A 481 13.23 6.99 55.49
CA SER A 481 13.83 5.67 55.80
C SER A 481 12.95 4.54 56.36
N SER A 482 13.15 3.31 55.88
CA SER A 482 13.97 2.26 56.56
C SER A 482 13.89 0.88 55.86
N VAL A 483 14.96 0.09 56.01
CA VAL A 483 15.36 -1.17 55.32
C VAL A 483 15.08 -2.40 56.24
N PRO A 484 15.03 -3.67 55.72
CA PRO A 484 14.33 -4.85 56.26
C PRO A 484 15.25 -5.81 57.05
N PRO A 485 14.89 -7.08 57.39
CA PRO A 485 14.95 -8.28 56.49
C PRO A 485 13.82 -9.33 56.82
N SER A 486 13.61 -10.53 56.24
CA SER A 486 14.49 -11.65 55.82
C SER A 486 13.66 -12.80 55.19
N GLN A 487 14.27 -13.52 54.23
CA GLN A 487 13.89 -14.83 53.63
C GLN A 487 14.10 -16.03 54.60
N PRO A 488 13.59 -17.26 54.32
CA PRO A 488 14.43 -18.28 53.66
C PRO A 488 13.71 -19.29 52.72
N ALA A 489 14.55 -20.11 52.09
CA ALA A 489 14.41 -20.95 50.90
C ALA A 489 13.78 -22.36 51.04
N GLY A 490 13.51 -22.97 49.88
CA GLY A 490 13.50 -24.42 49.61
C GLY A 490 12.66 -24.71 48.36
N LEU A 491 12.94 -25.62 47.43
CA LEU A 491 14.03 -26.56 47.11
C LEU A 491 13.72 -27.06 45.67
N ALA A 492 14.74 -27.32 44.85
CA ALA A 492 14.59 -27.86 43.49
C ALA A 492 14.50 -29.40 43.47
N PRO A 493 13.98 -29.99 42.37
CA PRO A 493 14.61 -31.14 41.73
C PRO A 493 14.89 -30.83 40.24
N ALA A 494 16.14 -30.91 39.80
CA ALA A 494 16.78 -32.08 39.18
C ALA A 494 16.49 -32.19 37.67
N TYR A 495 17.52 -31.88 36.89
CA TYR A 495 17.61 -31.95 35.44
C TYR A 495 17.47 -33.39 34.93
N ASP A 496 16.55 -33.62 34.00
CA ASP A 496 16.73 -34.64 32.96
C ASP A 496 17.13 -33.93 31.66
N LYS A 497 18.35 -34.24 31.21
CA LYS A 497 18.83 -33.96 29.86
C LYS A 497 18.31 -35.07 28.97
N ASP A 498 17.33 -34.76 28.14
CA ASP A 498 17.16 -35.27 26.76
C ASP A 498 15.76 -34.89 26.27
N LEU A 499 15.66 -33.78 25.52
CA LEU A 499 14.78 -33.62 24.35
C LEU A 499 15.11 -32.27 23.71
N CYS A 500 15.98 -32.31 22.71
CA CYS A 500 16.23 -31.20 21.81
C CYS A 500 15.50 -31.52 20.50
N SER A 501 14.24 -31.10 20.37
CA SER A 501 13.54 -30.85 19.09
C SER A 501 12.08 -30.47 19.33
N ASP A 502 11.82 -29.31 19.93
CA ASP A 502 10.52 -28.65 19.73
C ASP A 502 10.70 -27.69 18.55
N THR A 503 10.54 -28.27 17.36
CA THR A 503 10.16 -27.52 16.16
C THR A 503 8.95 -26.68 16.49
N LEU A 504 9.12 -25.36 16.47
CA LEU A 504 8.05 -24.39 16.27
C LEU A 504 7.10 -24.94 15.20
N PRO A 505 5.77 -24.96 15.40
CA PRO A 505 4.86 -25.14 14.28
C PRO A 505 5.18 -24.04 13.27
N SER A 506 5.68 -24.46 12.12
CA SER A 506 5.90 -23.58 10.98
C SER A 506 4.57 -22.95 10.59
N TYR A 507 4.59 -21.65 10.30
CA TYR A 507 3.44 -20.87 9.84
C TYR A 507 2.99 -21.26 8.40
N THR A 508 3.14 -22.52 8.01
CA THR A 508 2.91 -22.99 6.64
C THR A 508 1.53 -23.62 6.44
N ASP A 509 0.81 -24.01 7.49
CA ASP A 509 -0.33 -24.94 7.29
C ASP A 509 -1.73 -24.31 7.32
N LEU A 510 -1.89 -22.98 7.20
CA LEU A 510 -3.22 -22.34 7.12
C LEU A 510 -3.34 -21.19 6.09
N ILE A 511 -2.54 -21.23 5.03
CA ILE A 511 -2.90 -20.55 3.78
C ILE A 511 -3.31 -21.68 2.83
N PRO A 512 -4.49 -21.68 2.20
CA PRO A 512 -4.73 -22.60 1.10
C PRO A 512 -3.61 -22.35 0.07
N ASP A 513 -2.78 -23.37 -0.12
CA ASP A 513 -1.49 -23.38 -0.82
C ASP A 513 -1.55 -23.04 -2.33
N ASN A 514 -2.62 -22.40 -2.79
CA ASN A 514 -2.72 -21.83 -4.12
C ASN A 514 -3.64 -20.60 -4.05
N PRO A 515 -3.31 -19.48 -4.74
CA PRO A 515 -4.35 -18.53 -5.12
C PRO A 515 -5.49 -19.34 -5.76
N PRO A 516 -6.77 -19.06 -5.45
CA PRO A 516 -7.87 -19.84 -6.02
C PRO A 516 -7.69 -19.89 -7.53
N VAL A 517 -7.50 -21.11 -8.05
CA VAL A 517 -7.27 -21.33 -9.48
C VAL A 517 -8.44 -20.67 -10.21
N PRO A 518 -8.19 -19.77 -11.17
CA PRO A 518 -9.26 -19.07 -11.83
C PRO A 518 -10.13 -20.07 -12.59
N PHE A 519 -11.44 -19.88 -12.52
CA PHE A 519 -12.38 -20.66 -13.31
C PHE A 519 -12.12 -20.49 -14.81
N GLY A 520 -12.36 -21.56 -15.54
CA GLY A 520 -12.24 -21.66 -16.97
C GLY A 520 -13.57 -21.84 -17.70
N PRO A 521 -13.52 -21.89 -19.04
CA PRO A 521 -14.68 -22.20 -19.86
C PRO A 521 -15.26 -23.57 -19.48
N GLY A 522 -16.57 -23.63 -19.21
CA GLY A 522 -17.25 -24.87 -18.84
C GLY A 522 -17.04 -25.33 -17.39
N ASP A 523 -16.25 -24.61 -16.59
CA ASP A 523 -16.07 -24.97 -15.18
C ASP A 523 -17.36 -24.78 -14.39
N LYS A 524 -17.58 -25.69 -13.44
CA LYS A 524 -18.76 -25.72 -12.57
C LYS A 524 -18.46 -25.00 -11.27
N VAL A 525 -19.32 -24.05 -10.91
CA VAL A 525 -19.38 -23.42 -9.60
C VAL A 525 -20.43 -24.17 -8.78
N ILE A 526 -19.99 -24.93 -7.80
CA ILE A 526 -20.83 -25.78 -6.95
C ILE A 526 -20.74 -25.24 -5.51
N GLY A 527 -21.86 -25.17 -4.81
CA GLY A 527 -21.89 -24.72 -3.43
C GLY A 527 -23.25 -24.94 -2.77
N ASN A 528 -23.43 -24.38 -1.58
CA ASN A 528 -24.71 -24.35 -0.88
C ASN A 528 -25.08 -22.91 -0.56
N VAL A 529 -26.34 -22.55 -0.78
CA VAL A 529 -26.94 -21.36 -0.14
C VAL A 529 -27.30 -21.75 1.28
N GLU A 530 -26.62 -21.18 2.26
CA GLU A 530 -26.93 -21.36 3.68
C GLU A 530 -27.79 -20.19 4.15
N LEU A 531 -29.05 -20.47 4.51
CA LEU A 531 -30.00 -19.48 4.98
C LEU A 531 -30.36 -19.77 6.44
N GLU A 532 -29.94 -18.89 7.34
CA GLU A 532 -30.32 -18.94 8.74
C GLU A 532 -31.56 -18.06 8.99
N VAL A 533 -32.63 -18.69 9.47
CA VAL A 533 -33.90 -18.04 9.74
C VAL A 533 -34.06 -17.91 11.25
N PHE A 534 -33.82 -16.71 11.79
CA PHE A 534 -33.97 -16.43 13.23
C PHE A 534 -35.42 -16.15 13.66
N LYS A 535 -36.29 -15.86 12.68
CA LYS A 535 -37.72 -15.64 12.89
C LYS A 535 -38.48 -16.03 11.62
N GLN A 536 -39.66 -16.62 11.79
CA GLN A 536 -40.53 -17.04 10.68
C GLN A 536 -40.59 -16.01 9.55
N MET A 537 -40.31 -16.44 8.31
CA MET A 537 -40.25 -15.56 7.15
C MET A 537 -40.93 -16.14 5.92
N THR A 538 -41.58 -15.27 5.14
CA THR A 538 -42.21 -15.66 3.87
C THR A 538 -41.25 -15.45 2.71
N VAL A 539 -40.92 -16.53 2.00
CA VAL A 539 -40.00 -16.59 0.86
C VAL A 539 -40.77 -17.02 -0.38
N LYS A 540 -40.55 -16.31 -1.48
CA LYS A 540 -41.09 -16.64 -2.81
C LYS A 540 -40.20 -17.66 -3.52
N GLU A 541 -38.90 -17.40 -3.52
CA GLU A 541 -37.91 -18.23 -4.18
C GLU A 541 -36.51 -17.97 -3.62
N ILE A 542 -35.63 -18.94 -3.82
CA ILE A 542 -34.18 -18.76 -3.63
C ILE A 542 -33.53 -19.12 -4.94
N VAL A 543 -32.76 -18.19 -5.48
CA VAL A 543 -32.07 -18.32 -6.77
C VAL A 543 -30.59 -18.01 -6.61
N VAL A 544 -29.77 -18.64 -7.42
CA VAL A 544 -28.34 -18.39 -7.54
C VAL A 544 -28.07 -17.97 -8.98
N SER A 545 -27.48 -16.80 -9.18
CA SER A 545 -27.23 -16.20 -10.49
C SER A 545 -25.72 -16.03 -10.69
N LEU A 546 -25.17 -16.66 -11.73
CA LEU A 546 -23.81 -16.41 -12.20
C LEU A 546 -23.86 -15.42 -13.36
N SER A 547 -23.25 -14.25 -13.22
CA SER A 547 -23.24 -13.23 -14.26
C SER A 547 -21.84 -12.73 -14.60
N GLY A 548 -21.64 -12.34 -15.86
CA GLY A 548 -20.40 -11.73 -16.35
C GLY A 548 -20.67 -10.33 -16.89
N ASN A 549 -19.90 -9.34 -16.45
CA ASN A 549 -20.09 -7.95 -16.82
C ASN A 549 -18.76 -7.29 -17.19
N THR A 550 -18.77 -6.46 -18.23
CA THR A 550 -17.70 -5.50 -18.51
C THR A 550 -18.23 -4.09 -18.37
N GLU A 551 -17.45 -3.19 -17.79
CA GLU A 551 -17.84 -1.79 -17.66
C GLU A 551 -16.64 -0.88 -17.81
N SER A 552 -16.86 0.24 -18.50
CA SER A 552 -15.87 1.28 -18.69
C SER A 552 -16.53 2.65 -18.57
N CYS A 553 -15.77 3.61 -18.05
CA CYS A 553 -16.20 4.98 -17.88
C CYS A 553 -15.01 5.91 -18.12
N ASN A 554 -15.23 6.98 -18.89
CA ASN A 554 -14.32 8.11 -18.95
C ASN A 554 -15.10 9.43 -19.06
N TYR A 555 -14.39 10.55 -18.88
CA TYR A 555 -14.98 11.88 -18.86
C TYR A 555 -14.27 12.86 -19.80
N LYS A 556 -15.04 13.82 -20.31
CA LYS A 556 -14.54 14.96 -21.09
C LYS A 556 -14.97 16.24 -20.40
N ILE A 557 -14.05 17.17 -20.35
CA ILE A 557 -14.32 18.53 -19.89
C ILE A 557 -14.77 19.35 -21.11
N GLU A 558 -16.05 19.70 -21.17
CA GLU A 558 -16.59 20.61 -22.17
C GLU A 558 -16.57 22.03 -21.66
N THR A 559 -16.04 22.92 -22.49
CA THR A 559 -16.01 24.36 -22.25
C THR A 559 -16.94 25.02 -23.26
N ARG A 560 -18.11 25.50 -22.82
CA ARG A 560 -19.10 26.15 -23.69
C ARG A 560 -19.25 27.62 -23.33
N TYR A 561 -19.23 28.47 -24.34
CA TYR A 561 -19.65 29.86 -24.18
C TYR A 561 -21.17 29.89 -24.11
N ASN A 562 -21.70 30.27 -22.96
CA ASN A 562 -23.13 30.46 -22.78
C ASN A 562 -23.48 31.90 -23.22
N PRO A 563 -24.21 32.08 -24.33
CA PRO A 563 -24.50 33.40 -24.88
C PRO A 563 -25.43 34.22 -23.98
N VAL A 564 -26.18 33.56 -23.07
CA VAL A 564 -27.09 34.19 -22.12
C VAL A 564 -26.31 34.74 -20.93
N THR A 565 -25.37 33.98 -20.38
CA THR A 565 -24.56 34.39 -19.21
C THR A 565 -23.26 35.11 -19.58
N LYS A 566 -22.97 35.21 -20.89
CA LYS A 566 -21.73 35.74 -21.49
C LYS A 566 -20.45 35.18 -20.88
N ARG A 567 -20.50 33.95 -20.35
CA ARG A 567 -19.36 33.27 -19.74
C ARG A 567 -19.09 31.93 -20.37
N THR A 568 -17.84 31.56 -20.21
CA THR A 568 -17.33 30.25 -20.58
C THR A 568 -17.55 29.31 -19.39
N GLU A 569 -18.53 28.41 -19.53
CA GLU A 569 -18.88 27.39 -18.53
C GLU A 569 -18.11 26.11 -18.84
N THR A 570 -17.57 25.48 -17.80
CA THR A 570 -16.81 24.24 -17.91
C THR A 570 -17.56 23.12 -17.19
N ARG A 571 -17.88 22.04 -17.88
CA ARG A 571 -18.62 20.88 -17.33
C ARG A 571 -17.89 19.58 -17.64
N ALA A 572 -17.74 18.72 -16.65
CA ALA A 572 -17.26 17.36 -16.85
C ALA A 572 -18.45 16.46 -17.20
N ILE A 573 -18.44 15.91 -18.41
CA ILE A 573 -19.44 14.96 -18.89
C ILE A 573 -18.77 13.60 -18.92
N SER A 574 -19.38 12.62 -18.28
CA SER A 574 -18.88 11.24 -18.21
C SER A 574 -19.94 10.29 -18.73
N GLU A 575 -19.52 9.27 -19.46
CA GLU A 575 -20.41 8.21 -19.95
C GLU A 575 -19.94 6.87 -19.41
N LYS A 576 -20.88 6.12 -18.84
CA LYS A 576 -20.69 4.73 -18.40
C LYS A 576 -21.24 3.81 -19.48
N ILE A 577 -20.41 2.86 -19.90
CA ILE A 577 -20.76 1.82 -20.86
C ILE A 577 -20.58 0.49 -20.17
N ARG A 578 -21.64 -0.33 -20.17
CA ARG A 578 -21.63 -1.66 -19.58
C ARG A 578 -22.14 -2.69 -20.58
N TYR A 579 -21.43 -3.79 -20.72
CA TYR A 579 -21.92 -4.97 -21.42
C TYR A 579 -22.22 -6.08 -20.41
N HIS A 580 -23.43 -6.60 -20.48
CA HIS A 580 -23.81 -7.85 -19.83
C HIS A 580 -23.42 -8.99 -20.76
N LEU A 581 -22.40 -9.77 -20.37
CA LEU A 581 -21.86 -10.87 -21.19
C LEU A 581 -22.77 -12.10 -21.12
N PHE A 582 -23.22 -12.45 -19.93
CA PHE A 582 -24.18 -13.52 -19.68
C PHE A 582 -24.79 -13.39 -18.29
N ASP A 583 -25.91 -14.08 -18.09
CA ASP A 583 -26.57 -14.28 -16.80
C ASP A 583 -27.19 -15.69 -16.80
N HIS A 584 -26.68 -16.56 -15.93
CA HIS A 584 -27.18 -17.91 -15.72
C HIS A 584 -27.76 -18.00 -14.32
N THR A 585 -29.09 -18.11 -14.22
CA THR A 585 -29.80 -18.19 -12.95
C THR A 585 -30.38 -19.59 -12.73
N VAL A 586 -30.08 -20.19 -11.59
CA VAL A 586 -30.63 -21.46 -11.13
C VAL A 586 -31.50 -21.23 -9.91
N LYS A 587 -32.73 -21.77 -9.95
CA LYS A 587 -33.66 -21.71 -8.83
C LYS A 587 -33.48 -22.93 -7.93
N VAL A 588 -33.05 -22.71 -6.70
CA VAL A 588 -32.79 -23.78 -5.71
C VAL A 588 -33.97 -23.99 -4.75
N PHE A 589 -34.87 -23.01 -4.65
CA PHE A 589 -36.09 -23.11 -3.87
C PHE A 589 -37.27 -22.39 -4.55
N PRO A 590 -38.50 -22.95 -4.51
CA PRO A 590 -38.87 -24.29 -4.03
C PRO A 590 -38.23 -25.41 -4.87
N PRO A 591 -37.86 -26.57 -4.27
CA PRO A 591 -37.28 -27.67 -5.01
C PRO A 591 -38.29 -28.33 -5.97
N PRO A 592 -37.84 -29.05 -7.02
CA PRO A 592 -38.72 -29.54 -8.10
C PRO A 592 -39.87 -30.44 -7.65
N ASN A 593 -39.67 -31.21 -6.58
CA ASN A 593 -40.71 -32.02 -5.94
C ASN A 593 -41.82 -31.18 -5.30
N VAL A 594 -41.47 -30.05 -4.68
CA VAL A 594 -42.43 -29.10 -4.08
C VAL A 594 -43.19 -28.33 -5.15
N GLN A 595 -42.53 -27.96 -6.25
CA GLN A 595 -43.18 -27.31 -7.41
C GLN A 595 -44.25 -28.20 -8.07
N LYS A 596 -44.05 -29.52 -8.07
CA LYS A 596 -45.01 -30.49 -8.64
C LYS A 596 -46.23 -30.75 -7.76
N MET A 597 -46.17 -30.44 -6.46
CA MET A 597 -47.23 -30.74 -5.49
C MET A 597 -48.20 -29.56 -5.24
N GLY A 598 -47.96 -28.37 -5.80
CA GLY A 598 -48.92 -27.27 -5.74
C GLY A 598 -48.42 -25.92 -6.27
N CYS A 599 -49.35 -25.08 -6.75
CA CYS A 599 -49.12 -23.71 -7.25
C CYS A 599 -49.05 -22.67 -6.12
N ALA A 600 -48.27 -22.92 -5.06
CA ALA A 600 -48.07 -21.90 -4.02
C ALA A 600 -47.12 -20.81 -4.52
N ASP A 601 -47.55 -19.54 -4.45
CA ASP A 601 -46.74 -18.38 -4.86
C ASP A 601 -45.73 -17.93 -3.79
N ASP A 602 -45.84 -18.50 -2.59
CA ASP A 602 -45.00 -18.21 -1.44
C ASP A 602 -44.99 -19.33 -0.41
N TYR A 603 -43.87 -19.42 0.30
CA TYR A 603 -43.58 -20.44 1.29
C TYR A 603 -43.17 -19.76 2.58
N THR A 604 -43.59 -20.31 3.72
CA THR A 604 -43.19 -19.78 5.01
C THR A 604 -42.12 -20.69 5.61
N LEU A 605 -40.91 -20.14 5.75
CA LEU A 605 -39.81 -20.80 6.44
C LEU A 605 -39.93 -20.55 7.93
N LEU A 606 -39.86 -21.63 8.71
CA LEU A 606 -39.78 -21.58 10.16
C LEU A 606 -38.35 -21.29 10.61
N GLU A 607 -38.17 -21.01 11.89
CA GLU A 607 -36.86 -20.80 12.48
C GLU A 607 -35.97 -22.04 12.29
N GLY A 608 -34.71 -21.81 11.91
CA GLY A 608 -33.74 -22.86 11.63
C GLY A 608 -32.78 -22.55 10.47
N THR A 609 -31.82 -23.44 10.26
CA THR A 609 -30.81 -23.32 9.21
C THR A 609 -31.20 -24.18 8.01
N TYR A 610 -31.29 -23.58 6.84
CA TYR A 610 -31.61 -24.25 5.58
C TYR A 610 -30.38 -24.24 4.67
N LYS A 611 -30.11 -25.36 4.00
CA LYS A 611 -29.03 -25.48 3.03
C LYS A 611 -29.58 -25.90 1.68
N TYR A 612 -29.31 -25.11 0.65
CA TYR A 612 -29.76 -25.38 -0.71
C TYR A 612 -28.55 -25.54 -1.64
N PRO A 613 -28.23 -26.78 -2.07
CA PRO A 613 -27.13 -26.99 -3.00
C PRO A 613 -27.44 -26.36 -4.36
N PHE A 614 -26.40 -25.81 -4.99
CA PHE A 614 -26.47 -25.27 -6.34
C PHE A 614 -25.28 -25.73 -7.18
N GLU A 615 -25.52 -25.75 -8.49
CA GLU A 615 -24.49 -25.92 -9.51
C GLU A 615 -24.82 -24.94 -10.64
N VAL A 616 -23.86 -24.08 -10.98
CA VAL A 616 -23.93 -23.13 -12.11
C VAL A 616 -22.64 -23.22 -12.90
N VAL A 617 -22.70 -23.09 -14.23
CA VAL A 617 -21.56 -23.37 -15.11
C VAL A 617 -21.13 -22.12 -15.86
N PHE A 618 -19.83 -21.87 -15.96
CA PHE A 618 -19.32 -20.84 -16.86
C PHE A 618 -19.60 -21.22 -18.32
N PRO A 619 -20.17 -20.31 -19.13
CA PRO A 619 -20.36 -20.56 -20.56
C PRO A 619 -19.04 -20.98 -21.23
N SER A 620 -19.13 -21.95 -22.14
CA SER A 620 -18.05 -22.27 -23.08
C SER A 620 -18.38 -21.69 -24.45
N GLY A 621 -17.37 -21.19 -25.17
CA GLY A 621 -17.56 -20.55 -26.47
C GLY A 621 -18.10 -19.12 -26.41
N SER A 622 -18.77 -18.70 -27.49
CA SER A 622 -19.23 -17.31 -27.66
C SER A 622 -20.56 -17.06 -26.94
N VAL A 623 -20.65 -15.94 -26.23
CA VAL A 623 -21.86 -15.44 -25.56
C VAL A 623 -22.37 -14.17 -26.24
N GLU A 624 -23.67 -13.92 -26.13
CA GLU A 624 -24.29 -12.68 -26.59
C GLU A 624 -24.13 -11.56 -25.56
N ALA A 625 -23.26 -10.60 -25.85
CA ALA A 625 -23.09 -9.41 -25.03
C ALA A 625 -24.16 -8.35 -25.34
N ARG A 626 -24.84 -7.87 -24.30
CA ARG A 626 -25.87 -6.82 -24.36
C ARG A 626 -25.36 -5.51 -23.76
N MET A 627 -25.39 -4.44 -24.55
CA MET A 627 -24.93 -3.12 -24.13
C MET A 627 -25.99 -2.35 -23.36
N SER A 628 -25.56 -1.64 -22.32
CA SER A 628 -26.28 -0.56 -21.64
C SER A 628 -25.36 0.67 -21.51
N SER A 629 -25.92 1.87 -21.68
CA SER A 629 -25.20 3.14 -21.55
C SER A 629 -26.01 4.15 -20.75
N SER A 630 -25.33 5.03 -20.02
CA SER A 630 -25.97 6.14 -19.29
C SER A 630 -26.61 7.21 -20.17
N PHE A 631 -26.32 7.27 -21.48
CA PHE A 631 -26.89 8.23 -22.44
C PHE A 631 -27.98 7.64 -23.37
N GLY A 632 -28.31 6.35 -23.19
CA GLY A 632 -29.26 5.62 -24.02
C GLY A 632 -28.64 5.09 -25.33
N THR A 633 -29.04 3.90 -25.74
CA THR A 633 -28.43 3.14 -26.85
C THR A 633 -28.60 3.78 -28.24
N SER A 634 -29.69 4.53 -28.46
CA SER A 634 -30.00 5.19 -29.75
C SER A 634 -29.20 6.47 -30.02
N ASN A 635 -28.78 7.17 -28.96
CA ASN A 635 -27.96 8.39 -29.05
C ASN A 635 -26.47 8.06 -29.24
N TYR A 636 -26.03 6.89 -28.75
CA TYR A 636 -24.65 6.42 -28.82
C TYR A 636 -24.18 6.16 -30.26
N ALA A 637 -25.02 5.56 -31.10
CA ALA A 637 -24.69 5.28 -32.51
C ALA A 637 -24.44 6.55 -33.35
N ARG A 638 -24.90 7.72 -32.90
CA ARG A 638 -24.66 9.01 -33.57
C ARG A 638 -23.41 9.75 -33.06
N SER A 639 -22.90 9.44 -31.86
CA SER A 639 -21.86 10.26 -31.20
C SER A 639 -20.42 9.87 -31.54
N LEU A 640 -20.15 8.62 -31.93
CA LEU A 640 -18.76 8.13 -32.04
C LEU A 640 -18.12 8.14 -33.44
N GLY A 641 -18.87 8.35 -34.52
CA GLY A 641 -18.30 8.38 -35.87
C GLY A 641 -17.51 7.10 -36.24
N SER A 642 -16.98 7.02 -37.47
CA SER A 642 -16.41 5.78 -38.02
C SER A 642 -14.97 5.43 -37.56
N LEU A 643 -14.54 5.90 -36.38
CA LEU A 643 -13.12 5.84 -35.95
C LEU A 643 -12.89 5.09 -34.62
N SER A 644 -13.89 4.40 -34.06
CA SER A 644 -13.67 3.57 -32.87
C SER A 644 -12.92 2.28 -33.23
N PRO A 645 -11.88 1.88 -32.47
CA PRO A 645 -11.18 0.60 -32.69
C PRO A 645 -12.08 -0.61 -32.38
N PHE A 646 -13.12 -0.41 -31.57
CA PHE A 646 -14.12 -1.40 -31.25
C PHE A 646 -15.13 -1.54 -32.40
N ARG A 647 -15.34 -2.77 -32.89
CA ARG A 647 -16.37 -3.08 -33.90
C ARG A 647 -17.76 -2.99 -33.26
N VAL A 648 -18.41 -1.83 -33.33
CA VAL A 648 -19.85 -1.73 -33.06
C VAL A 648 -20.57 -1.71 -34.41
N GLY A 649 -20.96 -2.90 -34.88
CA GLY A 649 -22.19 -3.01 -35.66
C GLY A 649 -23.33 -2.49 -34.78
N GLY A 650 -24.26 -1.72 -35.35
CA GLY A 650 -25.23 -0.91 -34.61
C GLY A 650 -26.00 -1.64 -33.51
N ALA A 651 -26.58 -0.87 -32.59
CA ALA A 651 -27.38 -1.30 -31.45
C ALA A 651 -28.01 -2.70 -31.57
N GLY A 652 -27.30 -3.72 -31.08
CA GLY A 652 -27.74 -5.11 -31.17
C GLY A 652 -26.60 -6.06 -30.82
N GLN A 653 -26.84 -6.95 -29.86
CA GLN A 653 -26.13 -8.19 -29.55
C GLN A 653 -24.77 -8.41 -30.26
N ALA A 654 -23.67 -8.30 -29.51
CA ALA A 654 -22.34 -8.67 -29.99
C ALA A 654 -21.97 -10.07 -29.49
N LEU A 655 -21.66 -11.00 -30.41
CA LEU A 655 -21.09 -12.29 -30.03
C LEU A 655 -19.63 -12.10 -29.60
N THR A 656 -19.30 -12.45 -28.36
CA THR A 656 -17.94 -12.35 -27.79
C THR A 656 -17.62 -13.59 -26.97
N LYS A 657 -16.34 -13.94 -26.85
CA LYS A 657 -15.90 -14.89 -25.82
C LYS A 657 -15.71 -14.17 -24.49
N LEU A 658 -15.63 -14.92 -23.39
CA LEU A 658 -15.45 -14.37 -22.05
C LEU A 658 -14.00 -13.88 -21.85
N PRO A 659 -13.77 -12.59 -21.58
CA PRO A 659 -12.44 -12.05 -21.27
C PRO A 659 -11.98 -12.48 -19.86
N PRO A 660 -10.68 -12.44 -19.54
CA PRO A 660 -10.19 -12.69 -18.18
C PRO A 660 -10.76 -11.65 -17.20
N SER A 661 -10.89 -12.03 -15.92
CA SER A 661 -11.18 -11.06 -14.85
C SER A 661 -10.14 -9.95 -14.86
N PHE A 662 -10.60 -8.69 -14.84
CA PHE A 662 -9.74 -7.54 -15.01
C PHE A 662 -10.26 -6.34 -14.23
N ASN A 663 -9.36 -5.55 -13.64
CA ASN A 663 -9.73 -4.33 -12.94
C ASN A 663 -8.64 -3.25 -13.09
N ALA A 664 -9.03 -2.12 -13.65
CA ALA A 664 -8.22 -0.91 -13.74
C ALA A 664 -9.04 0.31 -13.28
N HIS A 665 -8.63 0.88 -12.15
CA HIS A 665 -9.21 2.10 -11.60
C HIS A 665 -8.16 3.21 -11.64
N PHE A 666 -8.45 4.31 -12.34
CA PHE A 666 -7.53 5.45 -12.44
C PHE A 666 -8.04 6.64 -11.61
N GLU A 667 -9.31 7.01 -11.78
CA GLU A 667 -10.01 8.09 -11.07
C GLU A 667 -11.50 7.72 -10.91
N ASP A 668 -12.25 8.45 -10.08
CA ASP A 668 -13.67 8.17 -9.77
C ASP A 668 -14.61 8.09 -10.99
N ARG A 669 -14.22 8.71 -12.10
CA ARG A 669 -14.95 8.67 -13.39
C ARG A 669 -14.09 8.19 -14.54
N ASP A 670 -13.01 7.48 -14.23
CA ASP A 670 -12.07 6.99 -15.21
C ASP A 670 -11.55 5.60 -14.83
N TYR A 671 -12.24 4.57 -15.35
CA TYR A 671 -12.00 3.18 -14.96
C TYR A 671 -12.47 2.20 -16.05
N ALA A 672 -11.98 0.97 -15.98
CA ALA A 672 -12.37 -0.16 -16.82
C ALA A 672 -12.25 -1.47 -16.04
N TRP A 673 -13.28 -2.32 -16.07
CA TRP A 673 -13.25 -3.62 -15.38
C TRP A 673 -14.06 -4.71 -16.11
N VAL A 674 -13.69 -5.95 -15.82
CA VAL A 674 -14.36 -7.20 -16.19
C VAL A 674 -14.54 -8.01 -14.90
N HIS A 675 -15.78 -8.23 -14.49
CA HIS A 675 -16.09 -8.96 -13.26
C HIS A 675 -17.10 -10.08 -13.54
N TYR A 676 -16.90 -11.20 -12.84
CA TYR A 676 -17.84 -12.31 -12.76
C TYR A 676 -18.36 -12.39 -11.33
N THR A 677 -19.68 -12.41 -11.18
CA THR A 677 -20.35 -12.42 -9.88
C THR A 677 -21.25 -13.63 -9.75
N LEU A 678 -21.25 -14.20 -8.55
CA LEU A 678 -22.19 -15.22 -8.11
C LEU A 678 -23.11 -14.58 -7.06
N ASP A 679 -24.38 -14.44 -7.39
CA ASP A 679 -25.38 -13.76 -6.57
C ASP A 679 -26.38 -14.77 -6.02
N GLY A 680 -26.40 -14.97 -4.70
CA GLY A 680 -27.45 -15.71 -4.00
C GLY A 680 -28.57 -14.77 -3.61
N LYS A 681 -29.79 -15.00 -4.10
CA LYS A 681 -30.94 -14.13 -3.88
C LYS A 681 -32.11 -14.89 -3.24
N VAL A 682 -32.60 -14.39 -2.11
CA VAL A 682 -33.84 -14.83 -1.46
C VAL A 682 -34.94 -13.81 -1.77
N GLY A 683 -35.84 -14.17 -2.67
CA GLY A 683 -37.01 -13.38 -3.03
C GLY A 683 -38.04 -13.39 -1.90
N ARG A 684 -38.47 -12.23 -1.40
CA ARG A 684 -39.45 -12.12 -0.30
C ARG A 684 -40.79 -11.56 -0.79
N LYS A 685 -41.89 -11.99 -0.16
CA LYS A 685 -43.23 -11.46 -0.47
C LYS A 685 -43.54 -10.22 0.37
N GLY A 686 -44.00 -9.16 -0.29
CA GLY A 686 -44.47 -7.91 0.32
C GLY A 686 -43.78 -6.68 -0.25
N PHE A 687 -44.56 -5.67 -0.65
CA PHE A 687 -44.11 -4.45 -1.35
C PHE A 687 -43.01 -3.63 -0.61
N PHE A 688 -42.84 -3.84 0.70
CA PHE A 688 -41.90 -3.12 1.55
C PHE A 688 -40.75 -3.98 2.11
N LYS A 689 -40.64 -5.25 1.71
CA LYS A 689 -39.54 -6.13 2.16
C LYS A 689 -38.55 -6.31 1.01
N PRO A 690 -37.34 -5.74 1.08
CA PRO A 690 -36.35 -5.93 0.02
C PRO A 690 -35.96 -7.41 -0.09
N ASP A 691 -35.56 -7.87 -1.27
CA ASP A 691 -34.97 -9.20 -1.40
C ASP A 691 -33.64 -9.26 -0.63
N ILE A 692 -33.27 -10.42 -0.11
CA ILE A 692 -31.94 -10.63 0.48
C ILE A 692 -31.02 -11.05 -0.66
N VAL A 693 -29.89 -10.38 -0.83
CA VAL A 693 -28.92 -10.68 -1.89
C VAL A 693 -27.53 -10.73 -1.27
N GLU A 694 -26.79 -11.79 -1.58
CA GLU A 694 -25.39 -11.94 -1.25
C GLU A 694 -24.59 -12.19 -2.52
N SER A 695 -23.49 -11.47 -2.72
CA SER A 695 -22.73 -11.45 -3.96
C SER A 695 -21.26 -11.82 -3.72
N THR A 696 -20.77 -12.81 -4.45
CA THR A 696 -19.35 -13.23 -4.42
C THR A 696 -18.70 -12.96 -5.76
N ARG A 697 -17.48 -12.40 -5.76
CA ARG A 697 -16.69 -12.21 -7.00
C ARG A 697 -15.87 -13.47 -7.30
N LEU A 698 -15.88 -13.88 -8.56
CA LEU A 698 -15.12 -15.03 -9.04
C LEU A 698 -13.98 -14.58 -9.96
N SER A 699 -12.83 -15.24 -9.83
CA SER A 699 -11.71 -15.09 -10.75
C SER A 699 -11.89 -16.02 -11.93
N TYR A 700 -11.89 -15.48 -13.14
CA TYR A 700 -12.02 -16.22 -14.39
C TYR A 700 -10.82 -15.96 -15.29
N SER A 701 -10.35 -16.99 -15.98
CA SER A 701 -9.36 -16.87 -17.03
C SER A 701 -9.84 -17.69 -18.23
N PRO A 702 -9.70 -17.22 -19.47
CA PRO A 702 -10.04 -18.00 -20.66
C PRO A 702 -8.99 -19.10 -20.90
N SER A 703 -9.38 -20.15 -21.64
CA SER A 703 -8.43 -21.11 -22.21
C SER A 703 -7.71 -20.50 -23.41
N LEU A 704 -6.58 -21.06 -23.83
CA LEU A 704 -5.81 -20.55 -24.98
C LEU A 704 -6.64 -20.43 -26.27
N GLU A 705 -7.55 -21.36 -26.51
CA GLU A 705 -8.45 -21.38 -27.67
C GLU A 705 -9.58 -20.35 -27.57
N GLU A 706 -9.88 -19.89 -26.35
CA GLU A 706 -10.93 -18.92 -26.06
C GLU A 706 -10.44 -17.50 -25.81
N VAL A 707 -9.14 -17.29 -25.71
CA VAL A 707 -8.58 -15.93 -25.59
C VAL A 707 -8.82 -15.17 -26.89
N VAL A 708 -9.45 -14.01 -26.77
CA VAL A 708 -9.56 -13.01 -27.85
C VAL A 708 -8.59 -11.89 -27.50
N CYS A 709 -7.68 -11.55 -28.41
CA CYS A 709 -6.75 -10.44 -28.26
C CYS A 709 -6.87 -9.48 -29.43
N SER A 710 -6.54 -8.22 -29.19
CA SER A 710 -6.27 -7.26 -30.25
C SER A 710 -4.85 -7.42 -30.76
N PHE A 711 -4.67 -7.21 -32.06
CA PHE A 711 -3.37 -7.17 -32.71
C PHE A 711 -2.91 -5.74 -32.99
N GLY A 712 -3.65 -4.72 -32.56
CA GLY A 712 -3.39 -3.32 -32.95
C GLY A 712 -1.95 -2.87 -32.68
N SER A 713 -1.42 -3.15 -31.48
CA SER A 713 -0.04 -2.84 -31.10
C SER A 713 1.04 -3.70 -31.79
N LEU A 714 0.64 -4.78 -32.47
CA LEU A 714 1.50 -5.70 -33.19
C LEU A 714 1.42 -5.56 -34.71
N MET A 715 0.59 -4.65 -35.21
CA MET A 715 0.37 -4.47 -36.64
C MET A 715 0.97 -3.14 -37.12
N GLN A 716 1.73 -3.20 -38.22
CA GLN A 716 2.24 -2.02 -38.90
C GLN A 716 2.03 -2.21 -40.41
N ASN A 717 1.40 -1.22 -41.06
CA ASN A 717 1.08 -1.26 -42.50
C ASN A 717 0.31 -2.51 -42.95
N GLY A 718 -0.52 -3.10 -42.08
CA GLY A 718 -1.35 -4.26 -42.41
C GLY A 718 -0.68 -5.63 -42.26
N SER A 719 0.58 -5.68 -41.79
CA SER A 719 1.29 -6.91 -41.43
C SER A 719 1.75 -6.89 -39.97
N PHE A 720 2.02 -8.07 -39.42
CA PHE A 720 2.66 -8.16 -38.10
C PHE A 720 4.04 -7.48 -38.12
N ILE A 721 4.38 -6.78 -37.04
CA ILE A 721 5.71 -6.19 -36.85
C ILE A 721 6.76 -7.30 -36.74
N ASP A 722 7.98 -6.98 -37.18
CA ASP A 722 9.13 -7.88 -37.11
C ASP A 722 9.32 -8.45 -35.70
N ASN A 723 9.94 -9.62 -35.57
CA ASN A 723 10.27 -10.27 -34.29
C ASN A 723 11.35 -9.53 -33.47
N VAL A 724 11.73 -8.30 -33.85
CA VAL A 724 12.79 -7.52 -33.20
C VAL A 724 12.27 -6.19 -32.67
N SER A 725 12.49 -5.93 -31.39
CA SER A 725 12.23 -4.64 -30.74
C SER A 725 13.53 -3.92 -30.40
N ARG A 726 13.54 -2.60 -30.52
CA ARG A 726 14.76 -1.79 -30.35
C ARG A 726 14.49 -0.62 -29.40
N GLY A 727 15.46 -0.32 -28.54
CA GLY A 727 15.42 0.83 -27.63
C GLY A 727 16.82 1.40 -27.44
N ASN A 728 16.98 2.72 -27.35
CA ASN A 728 18.31 3.34 -27.42
C ASN A 728 18.53 4.51 -26.45
N THR A 729 19.75 4.63 -25.93
CA THR A 729 20.17 5.67 -24.97
C THR A 729 21.55 6.24 -25.32
N ARG A 730 22.03 7.20 -24.54
CA ARG A 730 23.38 7.79 -24.66
C ARG A 730 24.10 7.75 -23.31
N LEU A 731 25.18 6.99 -23.22
CA LEU A 731 26.02 6.92 -22.02
C LEU A 731 27.12 7.99 -22.07
N LYS A 732 27.35 8.69 -20.95
CA LYS A 732 28.31 9.80 -20.85
C LYS A 732 29.66 9.34 -20.32
N PHE A 733 30.68 9.40 -21.17
CA PHE A 733 32.09 9.15 -20.84
C PHE A 733 32.78 10.47 -20.45
N LYS A 734 33.52 10.47 -19.34
CA LYS A 734 34.39 11.60 -18.95
C LYS A 734 35.76 11.38 -19.60
N ILE A 735 36.32 12.44 -20.20
CA ILE A 735 37.70 12.41 -20.70
C ILE A 735 38.64 12.72 -19.53
N GLU A 736 39.55 11.80 -19.21
CA GLU A 736 40.61 12.06 -18.24
C GLU A 736 41.60 13.09 -18.78
N LYS A 737 41.98 14.06 -17.94
CA LYS A 737 43.01 15.04 -18.30
C LYS A 737 44.34 14.66 -17.69
N ASP A 738 45.39 14.83 -18.48
CA ASP A 738 46.77 14.67 -18.03
C ASP A 738 47.13 15.68 -16.94
N LYS A 739 47.85 15.23 -15.90
CA LYS A 739 48.34 16.05 -14.79
C LYS A 739 49.43 17.05 -15.22
N ARG A 740 49.92 16.98 -16.47
CA ARG A 740 51.02 17.82 -16.98
C ARG A 740 50.63 19.17 -17.58
N GLN A 741 49.35 19.54 -17.66
CA GLN A 741 48.93 20.88 -18.09
C GLN A 741 48.57 21.81 -16.91
N GLU A 742 49.48 21.97 -15.94
CA GLU A 742 49.29 22.90 -14.81
C GLU A 742 49.45 24.39 -15.17
N GLY A 743 49.84 24.73 -16.40
CA GLY A 743 50.22 26.10 -16.79
C GLY A 743 49.14 27.02 -17.38
N ARG A 744 47.82 26.75 -17.28
CA ARG A 744 46.79 27.69 -17.82
C ARG A 744 45.65 27.98 -16.83
N GLY A 745 45.20 29.24 -16.85
CA GLY A 745 44.45 29.94 -15.80
C GLY A 745 43.14 29.32 -15.29
N PHE A 746 42.85 29.64 -14.03
CA PHE A 746 41.77 29.15 -13.16
C PHE A 746 40.36 29.17 -13.80
N PHE A 747 40.01 30.21 -14.57
CA PHE A 747 38.68 30.30 -15.20
C PHE A 747 38.44 29.28 -16.32
N ARG A 748 39.49 28.79 -17.01
CA ARG A 748 39.34 27.71 -18.02
C ARG A 748 39.26 26.32 -17.40
N LYS A 749 39.69 26.16 -16.14
CA LYS A 749 39.56 24.90 -15.36
C LYS A 749 38.13 24.64 -14.92
N MET A 750 37.31 25.68 -14.67
CA MET A 750 35.90 25.53 -14.27
C MET A 750 34.94 25.13 -15.40
N PHE A 751 35.33 25.26 -16.68
CA PHE A 751 34.43 25.00 -17.82
C PHE A 751 34.93 23.91 -18.79
N SER A 752 35.81 23.01 -18.39
CA SER A 752 36.42 22.07 -19.34
C SER A 752 36.51 20.60 -18.89
N SER A 753 35.44 20.05 -18.30
CA SER A 753 35.24 18.59 -18.38
C SER A 753 34.74 18.25 -19.79
N ARG A 754 35.66 17.92 -20.71
CA ARG A 754 35.26 17.33 -21.99
C ARG A 754 34.62 15.98 -21.68
N SER A 755 33.41 15.75 -22.16
CA SER A 755 32.70 14.49 -22.00
C SER A 755 32.05 14.12 -23.31
N VAL A 756 32.05 12.84 -23.62
CA VAL A 756 31.50 12.31 -24.86
C VAL A 756 30.29 11.45 -24.53
N LYS A 757 29.23 11.59 -25.33
CA LYS A 757 28.03 10.78 -25.22
C LYS A 757 28.07 9.73 -26.32
N VAL A 758 28.18 8.46 -25.93
CA VAL A 758 28.22 7.32 -26.84
C VAL A 758 26.82 6.70 -26.88
N PRO A 759 26.23 6.51 -28.05
CA PRO A 759 24.90 5.92 -28.17
C PRO A 759 24.98 4.39 -28.08
N PHE A 760 23.98 3.81 -27.40
CA PHE A 760 23.78 2.36 -27.29
C PHE A 760 22.34 2.01 -27.64
N GLU A 761 22.14 0.85 -28.25
CA GLU A 761 20.84 0.28 -28.61
C GLU A 761 20.70 -1.12 -28.01
N ALA A 762 19.63 -1.37 -27.26
CA ALA A 762 19.22 -2.70 -26.87
C ALA A 762 18.26 -3.24 -27.93
N VAL A 763 18.53 -4.45 -28.37
CA VAL A 763 17.75 -5.19 -29.35
C VAL A 763 17.24 -6.46 -28.68
N VAL A 764 15.92 -6.58 -28.61
CA VAL A 764 15.23 -7.76 -28.09
C VAL A 764 14.67 -8.52 -29.27
N GLU A 765 15.12 -9.76 -29.43
CA GLU A 765 14.72 -10.65 -30.52
C GLU A 765 13.87 -11.79 -29.97
N PHE A 766 12.68 -11.99 -30.55
CA PHE A 766 11.80 -13.10 -30.20
C PHE A 766 12.17 -14.34 -31.04
N LYS A 767 12.43 -15.45 -30.36
CA LYS A 767 12.86 -16.71 -30.97
C LYS A 767 11.71 -17.33 -31.76
N GLN A 768 12.01 -17.80 -32.99
CA GLN A 768 11.00 -18.36 -33.90
C GLN A 768 10.33 -19.64 -33.36
N GLY A 769 10.93 -20.34 -32.40
CA GLY A 769 10.34 -21.53 -31.76
C GLY A 769 9.01 -21.30 -31.05
N ASN A 770 8.63 -20.04 -30.77
CA ASN A 770 7.34 -19.66 -30.20
C ASN A 770 6.40 -18.94 -31.20
N ALA A 771 6.63 -19.14 -32.50
CA ALA A 771 5.79 -18.53 -33.52
C ALA A 771 4.38 -19.13 -33.53
N VAL A 772 3.37 -18.27 -33.47
CA VAL A 772 1.94 -18.65 -33.56
C VAL A 772 1.37 -18.11 -34.87
N GLN A 773 0.59 -18.96 -35.54
CA GLN A 773 -0.10 -18.59 -36.78
C GLN A 773 -1.49 -18.00 -36.46
N TYR A 774 -1.73 -16.78 -36.94
CA TYR A 774 -3.03 -16.12 -36.90
C TYR A 774 -3.54 -15.87 -38.33
N PRO A 775 -4.83 -15.55 -38.52
CA PRO A 775 -5.39 -15.20 -39.82
C PRO A 775 -4.65 -14.02 -40.51
N GLN A 776 -4.10 -13.10 -39.74
CA GLN A 776 -3.38 -11.92 -40.21
C GLN A 776 -1.90 -12.20 -40.56
N GLY A 777 -1.38 -13.37 -40.22
CA GLY A 777 0.03 -13.75 -40.41
C GLY A 777 0.62 -14.51 -39.22
N GLN A 778 1.93 -14.77 -39.27
CA GLN A 778 2.66 -15.44 -38.20
C GLN A 778 3.37 -14.40 -37.30
N THR A 779 3.39 -14.61 -35.98
CA THR A 779 4.17 -13.78 -35.05
C THR A 779 4.81 -14.62 -33.94
N SER A 780 6.06 -14.30 -33.59
CA SER A 780 6.78 -14.91 -32.45
C SER A 780 6.69 -14.08 -31.17
N ARG A 781 5.96 -12.96 -31.19
CA ARG A 781 5.79 -12.05 -30.05
C ARG A 781 4.69 -12.50 -29.10
N VAL A 782 4.68 -13.80 -28.79
CA VAL A 782 3.67 -14.43 -27.92
C VAL A 782 4.40 -15.00 -26.71
N LEU A 783 3.98 -14.57 -25.52
CA LEU A 783 4.46 -15.08 -24.24
C LEU A 783 3.30 -15.70 -23.48
N HIS A 784 3.53 -16.81 -22.79
CA HIS A 784 2.58 -17.45 -21.91
C HIS A 784 2.99 -17.27 -20.44
N GLN A 785 1.99 -17.25 -19.56
CA GLN A 785 2.25 -17.37 -18.12
C GLN A 785 3.00 -18.68 -17.82
N GLY A 786 4.10 -18.58 -17.08
CA GLY A 786 5.04 -19.67 -16.78
C GLY A 786 6.18 -19.83 -17.79
N ASP A 787 6.24 -19.04 -18.86
CA ASP A 787 7.37 -19.10 -19.79
C ASP A 787 8.65 -18.61 -19.12
N ILE A 788 9.77 -19.30 -19.36
CA ILE A 788 11.10 -18.84 -18.96
C ILE A 788 11.67 -17.99 -20.09
N LEU A 789 11.94 -16.71 -19.83
CA LEU A 789 12.25 -15.74 -20.88
C LEU A 789 13.47 -16.08 -21.73
N LYS A 790 14.52 -16.69 -21.14
CA LYS A 790 15.71 -17.11 -21.91
C LYS A 790 15.37 -18.06 -23.05
N ASP A 791 14.28 -18.81 -22.95
CA ASP A 791 13.85 -19.78 -23.97
C ASP A 791 13.02 -19.10 -25.07
N VAL A 792 12.55 -17.87 -24.85
CA VAL A 792 11.62 -17.15 -25.73
C VAL A 792 12.24 -15.92 -26.38
N ILE A 793 13.16 -15.24 -25.70
CA ILE A 793 13.79 -14.01 -26.18
C ILE A 793 15.32 -14.07 -26.08
N GLY A 794 15.99 -13.32 -26.96
CA GLY A 794 17.41 -12.98 -26.90
C GLY A 794 17.59 -11.47 -26.76
N VAL A 795 18.65 -11.03 -26.08
CA VAL A 795 18.97 -9.61 -25.92
C VAL A 795 20.38 -9.31 -26.40
N LYS A 796 20.48 -8.33 -27.29
CA LYS A 796 21.72 -7.87 -27.91
C LYS A 796 21.91 -6.38 -27.66
N ILE A 797 23.15 -5.94 -27.50
CA ILE A 797 23.50 -4.54 -27.25
C ILE A 797 24.38 -4.06 -28.38
N LEU A 798 23.96 -3.02 -29.09
CA LEU A 798 24.70 -2.44 -30.20
C LEU A 798 25.23 -1.05 -29.87
N THR A 799 26.38 -0.75 -30.46
CA THR A 799 26.92 0.59 -30.64
C THR A 799 27.52 0.73 -32.03
N ILE A 800 27.75 1.96 -32.46
CA ILE A 800 28.28 2.29 -33.81
C ILE A 800 29.75 2.72 -33.77
N PHE A 801 30.34 2.77 -32.58
CA PHE A 801 31.76 3.07 -32.42
C PHE A 801 32.53 1.79 -32.19
N SER A 802 33.62 1.62 -32.94
CA SER A 802 34.59 0.56 -32.67
C SER A 802 35.33 0.83 -31.37
N ALA A 803 35.96 -0.20 -30.80
CA ALA A 803 36.85 -0.02 -29.66
C ALA A 803 37.96 1.00 -29.97
N GLU A 804 38.50 0.99 -31.20
CA GLU A 804 39.53 1.91 -31.68
C GLU A 804 39.01 3.34 -31.84
N ALA A 805 37.80 3.52 -32.37
CA ALA A 805 37.16 4.82 -32.50
C ALA A 805 36.86 5.42 -31.13
N LEU A 806 36.37 4.62 -30.17
CA LEU A 806 36.18 5.05 -28.78
C LEU A 806 37.51 5.41 -28.12
N LYS A 807 38.58 4.64 -28.35
CA LYS A 807 39.93 4.98 -27.88
C LYS A 807 40.38 6.33 -28.42
N GLN A 808 40.21 6.58 -29.72
CA GLN A 808 40.57 7.86 -30.33
C GLN A 808 39.77 9.01 -29.70
N ILE A 809 38.45 8.88 -29.63
CA ILE A 809 37.53 9.88 -29.05
C ILE A 809 37.88 10.21 -27.59
N LEU A 810 38.22 9.20 -26.80
CA LEU A 810 38.43 9.36 -25.36
C LEU A 810 39.87 9.75 -25.01
N PHE A 811 40.86 9.48 -25.87
CA PHE A 811 42.29 9.65 -25.57
C PHE A 811 43.07 10.49 -26.60
N PHE A 812 42.41 11.34 -27.39
CA PHE A 812 43.04 12.12 -28.49
C PHE A 812 44.34 12.83 -28.05
N GLU A 813 45.42 12.52 -28.77
CA GLU A 813 46.84 12.95 -28.66
C GLU A 813 47.66 12.41 -27.47
N GLN A 814 48.06 11.13 -27.54
CA GLN A 814 49.37 10.74 -27.00
C GLN A 814 50.13 9.93 -28.05
N GLY A 815 51.06 10.61 -28.72
CA GLY A 815 52.18 9.93 -29.36
C GLY A 815 52.87 9.03 -28.34
N GLU A 816 53.08 7.78 -28.75
CA GLU A 816 53.95 6.77 -28.15
C GLU A 816 54.32 7.00 -26.67
N LYS A 817 53.51 6.44 -25.76
CA LYS A 817 54.01 5.69 -24.60
C LYS A 817 52.89 4.94 -23.90
N LYS A 818 53.12 3.64 -23.73
CA LYS A 818 52.28 2.66 -23.01
C LYS A 818 51.90 3.18 -21.62
N SER A 819 50.75 3.84 -21.51
CA SER A 819 50.07 4.09 -20.24
C SER A 819 49.08 2.96 -20.01
N ASN A 820 49.36 2.09 -19.04
CA ASN A 820 48.51 0.99 -18.59
C ASN A 820 47.28 1.53 -17.82
N SER A 821 46.43 2.35 -18.45
CA SER A 821 45.10 2.67 -17.89
C SER A 821 44.15 1.50 -18.17
N LYS A 822 44.21 0.46 -17.33
CA LYS A 822 43.36 -0.74 -17.41
C LYS A 822 41.85 -0.49 -17.15
N ARG A 823 41.41 0.74 -16.83
CA ARG A 823 40.12 0.97 -16.15
C ARG A 823 38.96 1.55 -16.98
N MET A 824 39.14 2.03 -18.21
CA MET A 824 38.08 2.78 -18.93
C MET A 824 37.51 2.11 -20.19
N HIS A 825 37.79 0.83 -20.43
CA HIS A 825 37.35 0.09 -21.63
C HIS A 825 36.11 -0.81 -21.40
N ARG A 826 35.38 -0.60 -20.30
CA ARG A 826 34.33 -1.51 -19.87
C ARG A 826 32.95 -0.87 -19.84
N LEU A 827 31.96 -1.65 -20.23
CA LEU A 827 30.55 -1.39 -20.03
C LEU A 827 30.08 -2.26 -18.86
N VAL A 828 29.65 -1.61 -17.78
CA VAL A 828 29.17 -2.28 -16.56
C VAL A 828 27.65 -2.24 -16.54
N PHE A 829 27.03 -3.42 -16.52
CA PHE A 829 25.60 -3.60 -16.27
C PHE A 829 25.41 -3.74 -14.76
N LYS A 830 24.70 -2.79 -14.15
CA LYS A 830 24.47 -2.71 -12.70
C LYS A 830 23.15 -3.36 -12.27
N GLU A 831 22.14 -3.27 -13.12
CA GLU A 831 20.80 -3.73 -12.81
C GLU A 831 20.04 -4.03 -14.11
N MET A 832 19.21 -5.06 -14.07
CA MET A 832 18.18 -5.32 -15.06
C MET A 832 16.81 -5.32 -14.38
N THR A 833 15.87 -4.57 -14.94
CA THR A 833 14.47 -4.52 -14.48
C THR A 833 13.55 -4.94 -15.62
N LEU A 834 12.65 -5.86 -15.31
CA LEU A 834 11.68 -6.44 -16.24
C LEU A 834 10.26 -6.09 -15.79
N SER A 835 9.46 -5.53 -16.69
CA SER A 835 8.07 -5.15 -16.39
C SER A 835 7.15 -5.37 -17.58
N ILE A 836 5.87 -5.58 -17.30
CA ILE A 836 4.79 -5.58 -18.30
C ILE A 836 4.03 -4.26 -18.18
N ILE A 837 3.92 -3.53 -19.28
CA ILE A 837 3.02 -2.39 -19.40
C ILE A 837 1.74 -2.88 -20.07
N GLN A 838 0.60 -2.75 -19.39
CA GLN A 838 -0.73 -2.96 -19.94
C GLN A 838 -1.28 -1.63 -20.45
N ASN A 839 -1.43 -1.51 -21.77
CA ASN A 839 -2.10 -0.40 -22.42
C ASN A 839 -3.59 -0.74 -22.54
N ILE A 840 -4.39 -0.07 -21.73
CA ILE A 840 -5.80 -0.33 -21.53
C ILE A 840 -6.55 0.73 -22.32
N THR A 841 -7.09 0.33 -23.47
CA THR A 841 -7.97 1.14 -24.30
C THR A 841 -9.41 0.82 -23.95
N TYR A 842 -10.22 1.81 -23.62
CA TYR A 842 -11.61 1.59 -23.21
C TYR A 842 -12.54 2.70 -23.69
N GLN A 843 -13.81 2.35 -23.80
CA GLN A 843 -14.85 3.24 -24.29
C GLN A 843 -15.53 4.01 -23.15
N GLY A 844 -15.98 5.21 -23.45
CA GLY A 844 -16.83 6.03 -22.60
C GLY A 844 -17.37 7.17 -23.46
N ILE A 845 -17.27 8.41 -22.99
CA ILE A 845 -17.64 9.59 -23.77
C ILE A 845 -16.71 9.83 -24.96
N HIS A 846 -15.49 9.28 -24.88
CA HIS A 846 -14.56 9.14 -25.99
C HIS A 846 -13.81 7.81 -25.85
N THR A 847 -13.01 7.42 -26.84
CA THR A 847 -12.06 6.32 -26.66
C THR A 847 -10.79 6.86 -26.00
N GLN A 848 -10.35 6.22 -24.92
CA GLN A 848 -9.16 6.61 -24.17
C GLN A 848 -8.25 5.42 -23.97
N THR A 849 -6.94 5.66 -23.96
CA THR A 849 -5.92 4.66 -23.64
C THR A 849 -5.11 5.13 -22.43
N LYS A 850 -4.99 4.29 -21.41
CA LYS A 850 -4.14 4.51 -20.23
C LYS A 850 -3.22 3.31 -20.02
N SER A 851 -2.06 3.53 -19.41
CA SER A 851 -1.06 2.48 -19.20
C SER A 851 -0.91 2.16 -17.72
N LYS A 852 -0.85 0.87 -17.38
CA LYS A 852 -0.51 0.36 -16.04
C LYS A 852 0.75 -0.49 -16.15
N GLN A 853 1.73 -0.28 -15.27
CA GLN A 853 2.97 -1.05 -15.28
C GLN A 853 3.00 -2.05 -14.12
N VAL A 854 3.39 -3.29 -14.41
CA VAL A 854 3.54 -4.40 -13.47
C VAL A 854 5.00 -4.85 -13.48
N LEU A 855 5.68 -4.81 -12.35
CA LEU A 855 7.05 -5.32 -12.21
C LEU A 855 7.03 -6.85 -12.17
N ILE A 856 7.79 -7.51 -13.05
CA ILE A 856 7.91 -8.97 -13.11
C ILE A 856 9.15 -9.43 -12.34
N GLY A 857 10.26 -8.72 -12.47
CA GLY A 857 11.49 -9.06 -11.79
C GLY A 857 12.53 -7.96 -11.87
N GLN A 858 13.43 -7.93 -10.89
CA GLN A 858 14.58 -7.04 -10.84
C GLN A 858 15.80 -7.85 -10.41
N ARG A 859 16.91 -7.67 -11.11
CA ARG A 859 18.16 -8.40 -10.85
C ARG A 859 19.31 -7.41 -10.81
N SER A 860 20.04 -7.39 -9.70
CA SER A 860 21.33 -6.72 -9.64
C SER A 860 22.32 -7.48 -10.51
N LEU A 861 23.03 -6.75 -11.35
CA LEU A 861 24.04 -7.27 -12.26
C LEU A 861 25.39 -6.70 -11.84
N ASN A 862 26.43 -7.54 -11.85
CA ASN A 862 27.83 -7.12 -11.73
C ASN A 862 28.62 -7.63 -12.94
N SER A 863 27.99 -7.57 -14.12
CA SER A 863 28.59 -8.05 -15.36
C SER A 863 29.32 -6.89 -16.04
N GLU A 864 30.61 -7.09 -16.30
CA GLU A 864 31.45 -6.16 -17.05
C GLU A 864 31.81 -6.75 -18.41
N PHE A 865 31.68 -5.95 -19.46
CA PHE A 865 32.08 -6.34 -20.81
C PHE A 865 33.09 -5.33 -21.35
N GLU A 866 34.14 -5.81 -21.98
CA GLU A 866 35.10 -4.97 -22.68
C GLU A 866 34.56 -4.59 -24.05
N PHE A 867 34.87 -3.40 -24.56
CA PHE A 867 34.47 -3.02 -25.93
C PHE A 867 35.09 -3.92 -27.01
N ALA A 868 36.12 -4.70 -26.67
CA ALA A 868 36.68 -5.73 -27.53
C ALA A 868 35.76 -6.96 -27.68
N ASP A 869 34.83 -7.15 -26.75
CA ASP A 869 33.84 -8.25 -26.78
C ASP A 869 32.70 -7.97 -27.78
N PHE A 870 32.68 -6.77 -28.40
CA PHE A 870 31.67 -6.42 -29.38
C PHE A 870 32.11 -6.85 -30.78
N GLU A 871 31.32 -7.71 -31.40
CA GLU A 871 31.56 -8.22 -32.74
C GLU A 871 31.04 -7.26 -33.81
N VAL A 872 31.74 -7.19 -34.95
CA VAL A 872 31.33 -6.34 -36.07
C VAL A 872 30.16 -6.98 -36.79
N VAL A 873 29.07 -6.22 -36.96
CA VAL A 873 27.89 -6.61 -37.73
C VAL A 873 27.61 -5.60 -38.84
N GLU A 874 27.34 -6.10 -40.04
CA GLU A 874 27.00 -5.28 -41.21
C GLU A 874 25.47 -5.23 -41.41
N GLY A 875 24.93 -4.03 -41.63
CA GLY A 875 23.52 -3.84 -42.03
C GLY A 875 22.42 -4.08 -40.97
N GLN A 876 22.77 -4.41 -39.71
CA GLN A 876 21.79 -4.74 -38.66
C GLN A 876 21.67 -3.70 -37.53
N TRP A 877 21.52 -2.41 -37.85
CA TRP A 877 21.36 -1.37 -36.82
C TRP A 877 20.41 -0.25 -37.27
N SER A 878 19.77 0.42 -36.31
CA SER A 878 18.76 1.44 -36.62
C SER A 878 19.39 2.77 -37.05
N GLN A 879 18.86 3.43 -38.09
CA GLN A 879 19.28 4.79 -38.49
C GLN A 879 19.20 5.81 -37.34
N THR A 880 18.32 5.56 -36.36
CA THR A 880 18.20 6.38 -35.15
C THR A 880 19.46 6.35 -34.27
N LEU A 881 20.29 5.30 -34.37
CA LEU A 881 21.55 5.18 -33.65
C LEU A 881 22.63 6.12 -34.20
N ILE A 882 22.77 6.21 -35.53
CA ILE A 882 23.64 7.20 -36.20
C ILE A 882 23.14 8.62 -36.00
N ASN A 883 21.83 8.86 -36.03
CA ASN A 883 21.27 10.20 -35.76
C ASN A 883 21.59 10.68 -34.33
N LYS A 884 21.94 9.77 -33.43
CA LYS A 884 22.40 10.07 -32.07
C LYS A 884 23.91 10.30 -31.97
N VAL A 885 24.66 10.37 -33.06
CA VAL A 885 26.07 10.78 -33.08
C VAL A 885 26.18 12.28 -33.17
N LYS A 886 27.18 12.86 -32.51
CA LYS A 886 27.52 14.26 -32.76
C LYS A 886 28.27 14.38 -34.08
N GLN A 887 27.96 15.40 -34.88
CA GLN A 887 28.61 15.68 -36.17
C GLN A 887 30.15 15.62 -36.11
N GLU A 888 30.75 16.14 -35.03
CA GLU A 888 32.20 16.13 -34.81
C GLU A 888 32.84 14.73 -34.77
N HIS A 889 32.08 13.67 -34.46
CA HIS A 889 32.58 12.29 -34.36
C HIS A 889 32.06 11.36 -35.47
N LEU A 890 31.26 11.89 -36.40
CA LEU A 890 30.65 11.08 -37.46
C LEU A 890 31.69 10.45 -38.40
N HIS A 891 32.82 11.14 -38.61
CA HIS A 891 33.95 10.64 -39.39
C HIS A 891 34.64 9.40 -38.81
N LEU A 892 34.38 9.09 -37.52
CA LEU A 892 34.90 7.91 -36.82
C LEU A 892 33.92 6.73 -36.82
N THR A 893 32.78 6.90 -37.48
CA THR A 893 31.76 5.86 -37.66
C THR A 893 31.75 5.42 -39.11
N GLU A 894 31.52 4.13 -39.35
CA GLU A 894 31.35 3.59 -40.70
C GLU A 894 29.86 3.39 -40.95
N SER A 895 29.35 3.97 -42.04
CA SER A 895 27.91 4.05 -42.31
C SER A 895 27.20 2.72 -42.52
N ASN A 896 27.92 1.58 -42.58
CA ASN A 896 27.35 0.25 -42.77
C ASN A 896 27.69 -0.74 -41.63
N LYS A 897 28.47 -0.32 -40.63
CA LYS A 897 28.94 -1.23 -39.55
C LYS A 897 28.41 -0.80 -38.18
N ALA A 898 28.04 -1.79 -37.39
CA ALA A 898 27.83 -1.66 -35.95
C ALA A 898 28.63 -2.72 -35.21
N TYR A 899 28.71 -2.56 -33.89
CA TYR A 899 29.43 -3.40 -32.96
C TYR A 899 28.40 -3.96 -31.99
N MET A 900 28.28 -5.28 -31.90
CA MET A 900 27.22 -5.99 -31.20
C MET A 900 27.80 -6.86 -30.08
N LEU A 901 27.21 -6.78 -28.90
CA LEU A 901 27.44 -7.66 -27.77
C LEU A 901 26.19 -8.50 -27.53
N GLU A 902 26.33 -9.82 -27.54
CA GLU A 902 25.28 -10.74 -27.09
C GLU A 902 25.34 -10.88 -25.56
N LEU A 903 24.20 -10.67 -24.88
CA LEU A 903 24.15 -10.85 -23.44
C LEU A 903 23.97 -12.33 -23.06
N PRO A 904 24.59 -12.80 -21.95
CA PRO A 904 24.41 -14.18 -21.49
C PRO A 904 22.94 -14.54 -21.26
N GLN A 905 22.51 -15.71 -21.76
CA GLN A 905 21.11 -16.13 -21.69
C GLN A 905 20.64 -16.38 -20.25
N GLU A 906 21.55 -16.68 -19.33
CA GLU A 906 21.29 -16.85 -17.91
C GLU A 906 20.75 -15.57 -17.26
N LEU A 907 21.04 -14.39 -17.82
CA LEU A 907 20.46 -13.14 -17.34
C LEU A 907 18.92 -13.11 -17.50
N LEU A 908 18.41 -13.86 -18.47
CA LEU A 908 17.00 -13.98 -18.84
C LEU A 908 16.32 -15.21 -18.22
N SER A 909 16.95 -15.90 -17.25
CA SER A 909 16.38 -17.05 -16.53
C SER A 909 15.29 -16.63 -15.53
N ILE A 910 14.27 -15.91 -16.02
CA ILE A 910 13.16 -15.37 -15.25
C ILE A 910 11.88 -16.03 -15.77
N GLU A 911 11.12 -16.64 -14.86
CA GLU A 911 9.80 -17.18 -15.16
C GLU A 911 8.75 -16.07 -15.17
N LEU A 912 7.90 -16.06 -16.19
CA LEU A 912 6.87 -15.04 -16.36
C LEU A 912 5.64 -15.39 -15.53
N THR A 913 5.57 -14.88 -14.30
CA THR A 913 4.43 -15.08 -13.39
C THR A 913 3.73 -13.76 -13.09
N THR A 914 2.56 -13.52 -13.69
CA THR A 914 1.75 -12.31 -13.45
C THR A 914 0.25 -12.54 -13.71
N GLU A 915 -0.61 -11.76 -13.08
CA GLU A 915 -2.04 -11.72 -13.38
C GLU A 915 -2.35 -10.96 -14.67
N ALA A 916 -1.38 -10.24 -15.24
CA ALA A 916 -1.56 -9.49 -16.47
C ALA A 916 -1.80 -10.44 -17.67
N GLN A 917 -2.83 -10.15 -18.46
CA GLN A 917 -3.13 -10.86 -19.70
C GLN A 917 -3.53 -9.85 -20.78
N SER A 918 -3.19 -10.18 -22.03
CA SER A 918 -3.70 -9.46 -23.20
C SER A 918 -5.08 -9.99 -23.54
N PHE A 919 -6.05 -9.09 -23.72
CA PHE A 919 -7.40 -9.48 -24.11
C PHE A 919 -8.13 -8.36 -24.84
N ASP A 920 -9.17 -8.73 -25.56
CA ASP A 920 -10.11 -7.83 -26.20
C ASP A 920 -11.53 -8.19 -25.77
N ALA A 921 -12.25 -7.19 -25.28
CA ALA A 921 -13.62 -7.26 -24.80
C ALA A 921 -14.43 -6.13 -25.45
N PRO A 922 -15.78 -6.20 -25.47
CA PRO A 922 -16.61 -5.29 -26.27
C PRO A 922 -16.33 -3.79 -26.12
N ASN A 923 -15.95 -3.35 -24.91
CA ASN A 923 -15.64 -1.95 -24.57
C ASN A 923 -14.26 -1.73 -23.93
N ILE A 924 -13.44 -2.79 -23.82
CA ILE A 924 -12.15 -2.77 -23.15
C ILE A 924 -11.17 -3.64 -23.94
N GLN A 925 -10.07 -3.05 -24.36
CA GLN A 925 -8.94 -3.72 -24.99
C GLN A 925 -7.72 -3.54 -24.08
N CYS A 926 -6.99 -4.61 -23.82
CA CYS A 926 -5.78 -4.61 -23.01
C CYS A 926 -4.62 -5.19 -23.83
N ASP A 927 -3.73 -4.31 -24.29
CA ASP A 927 -2.52 -4.69 -25.01
C ASP A 927 -1.33 -4.75 -24.06
N SER A 928 -0.46 -5.76 -24.18
CA SER A 928 0.70 -5.90 -23.31
C SER A 928 2.01 -5.50 -24.02
N VAL A 929 2.90 -4.87 -23.27
CA VAL A 929 4.24 -4.48 -23.72
C VAL A 929 5.26 -4.96 -22.69
N LEU A 930 6.18 -5.81 -23.11
CA LEU A 930 7.34 -6.20 -22.31
C LEU A 930 8.36 -5.06 -22.32
N LYS A 931 8.69 -4.53 -21.14
CA LYS A 931 9.72 -3.51 -20.96
C LYS A 931 10.92 -4.10 -20.22
N ILE A 932 12.08 -4.00 -20.86
CA ILE A 932 13.38 -4.41 -20.31
C ILE A 932 14.25 -3.16 -20.14
N ASP A 933 14.66 -2.89 -18.90
CA ASP A 933 15.50 -1.77 -18.54
C ASP A 933 16.85 -2.27 -18.02
N PHE A 934 17.95 -1.82 -18.63
CA PHE A 934 19.31 -2.07 -18.15
C PHE A 934 19.93 -0.78 -17.62
N VAL A 935 20.44 -0.80 -16.38
CA VAL A 935 21.25 0.29 -15.85
C VAL A 935 22.70 0.06 -16.25
N ILE A 936 23.21 0.86 -17.18
CA ILE A 936 24.56 0.76 -17.71
C ILE A 936 25.44 1.91 -17.25
N SER A 937 26.73 1.65 -17.05
CA SER A 937 27.72 2.65 -16.63
C SER A 937 29.13 2.32 -17.14
N THR A 938 30.06 3.26 -16.98
CA THR A 938 31.46 3.10 -17.42
C THR A 938 32.38 2.47 -16.37
N SER A 939 31.92 2.33 -15.13
CA SER A 939 32.59 1.62 -14.02
C SER A 939 31.63 1.39 -12.86
N GLU A 940 31.91 0.41 -12.00
CA GLU A 940 31.11 0.12 -10.80
C GLU A 940 30.92 1.36 -9.91
N GLU A 941 31.98 2.11 -9.65
CA GLU A 941 31.98 3.32 -8.82
C GLU A 941 31.49 4.60 -9.54
N SER A 942 31.19 4.55 -10.84
CA SER A 942 30.82 5.75 -11.61
C SER A 942 29.44 6.28 -11.20
N PRO A 943 29.31 7.56 -10.82
CA PRO A 943 28.01 8.21 -10.60
C PRO A 943 27.26 8.50 -11.92
N ASN A 944 27.91 8.30 -13.07
CA ASN A 944 27.30 8.47 -14.38
C ASN A 944 26.74 7.13 -14.89
N SER A 945 25.57 6.72 -14.40
CA SER A 945 24.79 5.64 -15.00
C SER A 945 23.69 6.19 -15.91
N THR A 946 23.21 5.37 -16.83
CA THR A 946 22.01 5.65 -17.62
C THR A 946 21.19 4.39 -17.80
N THR A 947 19.89 4.54 -18.01
CA THR A 947 18.99 3.43 -18.28
C THR A 947 18.85 3.26 -19.80
N LEU A 948 19.18 2.06 -20.27
CA LEU A 948 18.89 1.59 -21.62
C LEU A 948 17.57 0.81 -21.56
N SER A 949 16.52 1.38 -22.14
CA SER A 949 15.16 0.85 -22.07
C SER A 949 14.71 0.34 -23.44
N CYS A 950 14.16 -0.88 -23.49
CA CYS A 950 13.55 -1.46 -24.69
C CYS A 950 12.11 -1.87 -24.37
N GLN A 951 11.17 -1.43 -25.20
CA GLN A 951 9.75 -1.76 -25.09
C GLN A 951 9.34 -2.64 -26.27
N CYS A 952 8.71 -3.77 -25.96
CA CYS A 952 8.39 -4.81 -26.91
C CYS A 952 6.88 -5.11 -26.84
N PRO A 953 6.08 -4.67 -27.82
CA PRO A 953 4.70 -5.12 -27.91
C PRO A 953 4.66 -6.65 -28.02
N ILE A 954 3.75 -7.27 -27.25
CA ILE A 954 3.59 -8.73 -27.13
C ILE A 954 2.11 -9.11 -26.95
N LEU A 955 1.79 -10.37 -27.23
CA LEU A 955 0.61 -11.04 -26.68
C LEU A 955 1.01 -11.78 -25.43
N LEU A 956 0.41 -11.44 -24.30
CA LEU A 956 0.58 -12.14 -23.04
C LEU A 956 -0.64 -13.03 -22.76
N LEU A 957 -0.45 -14.34 -22.92
CA LEU A 957 -1.51 -15.34 -22.88
C LEU A 957 -1.48 -16.19 -21.59
N PRO A 958 -2.58 -16.88 -21.24
CA PRO A 958 -2.60 -17.85 -20.15
C PRO A 958 -1.58 -18.98 -20.32
N SER A 959 -1.33 -19.71 -19.23
CA SER A 959 -0.40 -20.84 -19.23
C SER A 959 -0.84 -21.97 -20.18
N ARG A 960 0.14 -22.66 -20.78
CA ARG A 960 -0.08 -23.81 -21.67
C ARG A 960 -0.60 -25.05 -20.92
N ASN A 961 -0.24 -25.19 -19.63
CA ASN A 961 -0.62 -26.34 -18.81
C ASN A 961 -1.70 -25.93 -17.81
N ARG A 962 -2.98 -26.01 -18.20
CA ARG A 962 -4.05 -26.06 -17.19
C ARG A 962 -4.08 -27.43 -16.57
N ARG A 963 -3.84 -27.53 -15.26
CA ARG A 963 -4.37 -28.65 -14.48
C ARG A 963 -5.88 -28.55 -14.59
N THR A 964 -6.51 -29.48 -15.29
CA THR A 964 -7.94 -29.75 -15.15
C THR A 964 -8.21 -29.97 -13.67
N HIS A 965 -9.32 -29.43 -13.15
CA HIS A 965 -9.80 -29.80 -11.83
C HIS A 965 -10.11 -31.30 -11.82
N ASP A 966 -9.15 -32.13 -11.40
CA ASP A 966 -9.45 -33.46 -10.91
C ASP A 966 -10.24 -33.28 -9.61
N VAL A 967 -11.56 -33.45 -9.76
CA VAL A 967 -12.49 -33.99 -8.77
C VAL A 967 -11.99 -33.89 -7.33
N LEU A 968 -12.46 -32.88 -6.60
CA LEU A 968 -12.65 -33.02 -5.15
C LEU A 968 -13.48 -34.30 -4.97
N ASN A 969 -12.84 -35.37 -4.51
CA ASN A 969 -13.47 -36.65 -4.23
C ASN A 969 -14.81 -36.41 -3.52
N PRO A 970 -15.93 -37.01 -3.96
CA PRO A 970 -17.14 -37.02 -3.17
C PRO A 970 -16.82 -37.64 -1.79
N PRO A 971 -17.38 -37.12 -0.69
CA PRO A 971 -17.14 -37.67 0.63
C PRO A 971 -17.51 -39.15 0.64
N ARG A 972 -16.55 -40.00 1.06
CA ARG A 972 -16.81 -41.39 1.43
C ARG A 972 -17.90 -41.38 2.50
N MET A 973 -19.05 -41.98 2.20
CA MET A 973 -20.02 -42.35 3.23
C MET A 973 -19.36 -43.33 4.22
N PRO A 974 -19.66 -43.24 5.53
CA PRO A 974 -19.21 -44.24 6.49
C PRO A 974 -19.89 -45.59 6.22
N PRO A 975 -19.26 -46.72 6.61
CA PRO A 975 -19.85 -48.03 6.40
C PRO A 975 -20.98 -48.24 7.41
N THR A 976 -22.21 -48.33 6.91
CA THR A 976 -23.32 -48.93 7.65
C THR A 976 -23.97 -49.98 6.75
N THR A 977 -23.32 -51.14 6.62
CA THR A 977 -24.04 -52.36 6.22
C THR A 977 -24.76 -52.91 7.44
N VAL A 978 -26.06 -52.64 7.44
CA VAL A 978 -27.08 -53.46 8.11
C VAL A 978 -27.03 -54.87 7.51
N ILE A 979 -27.23 -55.85 8.39
CA ILE A 979 -27.32 -57.28 8.12
C ILE A 979 -28.69 -57.62 7.52
N GLU A 980 -28.65 -58.52 6.53
CA GLU A 980 -29.67 -59.50 6.09
C GLU A 980 -30.75 -59.21 5.03
N HIS A 981 -30.64 -60.07 3.98
CA HIS A 981 -31.66 -60.73 3.14
C HIS A 981 -32.53 -59.85 2.20
N THR A 982 -32.77 -60.18 0.93
CA THR A 982 -32.85 -61.49 0.27
C THR A 982 -32.60 -61.33 -1.24
N GLU A 983 -32.22 -62.46 -1.84
CA GLU A 983 -31.90 -62.80 -3.21
C GLU A 983 -32.83 -62.22 -4.30
N GLU A 984 -32.23 -61.83 -5.44
CA GLU A 984 -32.70 -62.30 -6.75
C GLU A 984 -31.54 -62.20 -7.77
N GLN A 985 -31.14 -63.36 -8.31
CA GLN A 985 -30.02 -63.53 -9.23
C GLN A 985 -30.37 -63.06 -10.65
N LEU A 986 -29.41 -62.38 -11.30
CA LEU A 986 -29.28 -62.38 -12.77
C LEU A 986 -28.58 -63.67 -13.21
N PRO A 987 -28.95 -64.28 -14.36
CA PRO A 987 -28.27 -65.45 -14.87
C PRO A 987 -27.05 -65.06 -15.70
N SER A 988 -25.96 -65.80 -15.55
CA SER A 988 -24.87 -65.82 -16.53
C SER A 988 -24.34 -67.25 -16.70
N TYR A 989 -24.51 -67.71 -17.95
CA TYR A 989 -23.64 -68.61 -18.72
C TYR A 989 -23.40 -70.06 -18.28
N ASN A 990 -23.99 -70.94 -19.11
CA ASN A 990 -23.40 -72.10 -19.78
C ASN A 990 -22.35 -72.96 -19.06
N GLU A 991 -22.82 -74.19 -18.82
CA GLU A 991 -22.19 -75.48 -19.10
C GLU A 991 -20.88 -75.89 -18.40
N VAL A 992 -21.07 -76.86 -17.49
CA VAL A 992 -20.42 -78.19 -17.45
C VAL A 992 -18.89 -78.21 -17.35
N VAL A 993 -18.37 -78.47 -16.15
CA VAL A 993 -17.97 -79.81 -15.64
C VAL A 993 -18.07 -79.82 -14.12
#